data_AF-A0A7C2F484-F1
#
_entry.id   AF-A0A7C2F484-F1
#
_cell.length_a   1.000
_cell.length_b   1.000
_cell.length_c   1.000
_cell.angle_alpha   90.00
_cell.angle_beta   90.00
_cell.angle_gamma   90.00
#
_symmetry.space_group_name_H-M   'P 1'
#
loop_
_entity.id
_entity.type
_entity.pdbx_description
1 polymer ?
#
loop_
_entity_poly.entity_id
_entity_poly.type
_entity_poly.pdbx_seq_one_letter_code
_entity_poly.pdbx_strand_id
1 'polypeptide(L)'
;MKKKTLKLAAIAFVLACALPMFFAGSDTSDTEAGPISTGRGTPEALEANYKAWRVQYVHNGADRNMGLSLSAAKGLSTEVSAAYGEVKLNWVDGIVTVEVNNLQKTEVWDFWLIDNSASSSFLPDESDTMLRVGSLSNDGKVAKLEANLGPAAFENFEPDLAVVTRAGKSPVEERLLVGTTTLFHRLYRSEQKGQLGVLADAQPVSRPARELSLFEKIVEAVMPTAEAQIGPIPNPTTPLEVLITAGRQSFLNDTFAGNGRTCATCHREENNMTVDPEFISTLPIQDPLFVAETVPALAANFENPLLMRKLGLILENVDGLDDLPNKFVMRGVPHTLALIPNTLNPAVIDGTTIPPNERTGWSGDGAPIVSGGGPALAGTLRAFIIGAITQHYPKTLARQVGSDFIMPTVAQLDALEAFQKSTGRQADIKLAGPGALSFKNPTVSLGRDIFNNPGAGFPPFVNNPNVAAGRCLFCHFNAGAGDLVEAVLIGGSSPDPALATNVNANANFDTGVEAQPAQPADLLVPPNQNPPDGGFGTTPGPGGFGNGTFNTPVLVEAADTGPFFHNNSIETIEGAVAFYNSNSFNNSPIGAALPGGIRLEATEIVAVAAFLRVINSLENIRSSVDLENRAKNAVNFSQAQELLKLSIAELDDAIEVLDCGGLHPEAQLKLLQAAALDAVALVTSNKTIRNAIINQAIALKNSAKSEMIH
;
A
#
# COMPACT_ATOMS: atom_id res chain seq x y z
N MET A 1 16.17 -24.85 21.55
CA MET A 1 15.55 -25.90 22.40
C MET A 1 14.80 -25.37 23.62
N LYS A 2 15.33 -24.44 24.43
CA LYS A 2 14.59 -23.85 25.59
C LYS A 2 13.37 -22.99 25.22
N LYS A 3 13.34 -22.38 24.02
CA LYS A 3 12.24 -21.51 23.50
C LYS A 3 10.92 -22.27 23.24
N LYS A 4 10.95 -23.49 22.68
CA LYS A 4 9.75 -24.33 22.49
C LYS A 4 9.16 -24.78 23.83
N THR A 5 10.01 -25.06 24.81
CA THR A 5 9.57 -25.53 26.15
C THR A 5 8.87 -24.44 26.95
N LEU A 6 9.23 -23.17 26.79
CA LEU A 6 8.58 -22.04 27.46
C LEU A 6 7.24 -21.67 26.79
N LYS A 7 7.18 -21.65 25.44
CA LYS A 7 5.91 -21.54 24.69
C LYS A 7 4.96 -22.70 25.03
N LEU A 8 5.45 -23.95 25.07
CA LEU A 8 4.64 -25.09 25.50
C LEU A 8 4.20 -25.02 26.97
N ALA A 9 5.02 -24.47 27.88
CA ALA A 9 4.63 -24.33 29.28
C ALA A 9 3.54 -23.25 29.48
N ALA A 10 3.62 -22.13 28.76
CA ALA A 10 2.58 -21.10 28.77
C ALA A 10 1.28 -21.60 28.12
N ILE A 11 1.38 -22.28 26.98
CA ILE A 11 0.23 -22.91 26.29
C ILE A 11 -0.37 -24.04 27.14
N ALA A 12 0.44 -24.86 27.81
CA ALA A 12 -0.04 -25.90 28.73
C ALA A 12 -0.70 -25.32 29.98
N PHE A 13 -0.25 -24.16 30.47
CA PHE A 13 -0.89 -23.44 31.57
C PHE A 13 -2.24 -22.85 31.15
N VAL A 14 -2.36 -22.36 29.91
CA VAL A 14 -3.62 -21.88 29.32
C VAL A 14 -4.59 -23.03 29.06
N LEU A 15 -4.12 -24.16 28.52
CA LEU A 15 -4.92 -25.37 28.32
C LEU A 15 -5.41 -25.96 29.66
N ALA A 16 -4.55 -26.02 30.67
CA ALA A 16 -4.92 -26.52 32.01
C ALA A 16 -5.96 -25.64 32.72
N CYS A 17 -6.00 -24.34 32.42
CA CYS A 17 -7.01 -23.41 32.95
C CYS A 17 -8.32 -23.40 32.13
N ALA A 18 -8.28 -23.76 30.84
CA ALA A 18 -9.46 -23.83 29.95
C ALA A 18 -10.20 -25.18 30.00
N LEU A 19 -9.60 -26.19 30.62
CA LEU A 19 -10.07 -27.58 30.63
C LEU A 19 -11.40 -27.89 31.38
N PRO A 20 -12.08 -26.98 32.14
CA PRO A 20 -13.44 -27.27 32.60
C PRO A 20 -14.57 -26.86 31.63
N MET A 21 -14.31 -26.36 30.41
CA MET A 21 -15.35 -25.78 29.54
C MET A 21 -15.56 -26.45 28.16
N PHE A 22 -15.36 -27.76 28.05
CA PHE A 22 -15.73 -28.49 26.83
C PHE A 22 -16.61 -29.70 27.11
N PHE A 23 -17.90 -29.56 26.85
CA PHE A 23 -18.71 -30.59 26.21
C PHE A 23 -19.79 -29.94 25.33
N ALA A 24 -19.90 -30.49 24.11
CA ALA A 24 -20.92 -30.31 23.07
C ALA A 24 -20.69 -29.22 22.01
N GLY A 25 -20.50 -29.67 20.76
CA GLY A 25 -20.63 -28.88 19.55
C GLY A 25 -19.75 -29.39 18.40
N SER A 26 -20.22 -30.43 17.70
CA SER A 26 -19.59 -31.04 16.52
C SER A 26 -19.76 -30.20 15.25
N ASP A 27 -18.71 -30.24 14.41
CA ASP A 27 -18.56 -29.84 13.01
C ASP A 27 -19.82 -29.46 12.21
N THR A 28 -19.75 -28.28 11.57
CA THR A 28 -20.30 -28.07 10.22
C THR A 28 -19.37 -27.15 9.43
N SER A 29 -19.10 -27.56 8.19
CA SER A 29 -18.34 -26.86 7.16
C SER A 29 -18.89 -25.46 6.88
N ASP A 30 -18.13 -24.44 7.26
CA ASP A 30 -18.37 -23.05 6.85
C ASP A 30 -17.93 -22.87 5.40
N THR A 31 -18.88 -22.70 4.49
CA THR A 31 -18.62 -21.97 3.24
C THR A 31 -18.36 -20.53 3.64
N GLU A 32 -17.13 -20.05 3.47
CA GLU A 32 -16.64 -18.74 3.94
C GLU A 32 -17.57 -17.61 3.48
N ALA A 33 -18.35 -17.08 4.41
CA ALA A 33 -18.95 -15.76 4.26
C ALA A 33 -17.81 -14.74 4.32
N GLY A 34 -17.74 -13.86 3.32
CA GLY A 34 -16.68 -12.86 3.23
C GLY A 34 -16.54 -11.97 4.47
N PRO A 35 -15.38 -11.34 4.69
CA PRO A 35 -15.10 -10.42 5.80
C PRO A 35 -16.26 -9.47 6.13
N ILE A 36 -16.60 -9.44 7.41
CA ILE A 36 -17.71 -8.65 7.97
C ILE A 36 -17.23 -7.43 8.77
N SER A 37 -15.92 -7.16 8.75
CA SER A 37 -15.28 -6.01 9.38
C SER A 37 -14.35 -5.29 8.41
N THR A 38 -13.97 -4.07 8.78
CA THR A 38 -12.93 -3.30 8.08
C THR A 38 -11.52 -3.87 8.25
N GLY A 39 -11.33 -4.93 9.06
CA GLY A 39 -10.03 -5.55 9.32
C GLY A 39 -8.99 -4.54 9.81
N ARG A 40 -7.85 -4.46 9.13
CA ARG A 40 -6.81 -3.46 9.42
C ARG A 40 -7.18 -2.03 9.03
N GLY A 41 -8.25 -1.83 8.26
CA GLY A 41 -8.74 -0.52 7.82
C GLY A 41 -9.59 0.20 8.87
N THR A 42 -9.49 1.53 8.92
CA THR A 42 -10.33 2.38 9.79
C THR A 42 -10.90 3.59 9.03
N PRO A 43 -12.19 3.94 9.24
CA PRO A 43 -12.77 5.17 8.67
C PRO A 43 -12.00 6.42 9.04
N GLU A 44 -11.49 6.49 10.27
CA GLU A 44 -10.73 7.62 10.78
C GLU A 44 -9.43 7.83 9.99
N ALA A 45 -8.73 6.75 9.61
CA ALA A 45 -7.52 6.86 8.78
C ALA A 45 -7.84 7.31 7.36
N LEU A 46 -8.88 6.74 6.74
CA LEU A 46 -9.31 7.16 5.40
C LEU A 46 -9.74 8.62 5.38
N GLU A 47 -10.51 9.05 6.38
CA GLU A 47 -10.99 10.42 6.51
C GLU A 47 -9.84 11.40 6.77
N ALA A 48 -8.85 11.02 7.60
CA ALA A 48 -7.65 11.83 7.83
C ALA A 48 -6.86 12.04 6.54
N ASN A 49 -6.63 10.97 5.77
CA ASN A 49 -5.94 11.03 4.48
C ASN A 49 -6.71 11.89 3.47
N TYR A 50 -8.02 11.70 3.38
CA TYR A 50 -8.89 12.51 2.52
C TYR A 50 -8.84 13.99 2.90
N LYS A 51 -8.93 14.33 4.19
CA LYS A 51 -8.88 15.71 4.68
C LYS A 51 -7.55 16.39 4.34
N ALA A 52 -6.43 15.69 4.53
CA ALA A 52 -5.12 16.22 4.18
C ALA A 52 -4.98 16.48 2.66
N TRP A 53 -5.43 15.54 1.83
CA TRP A 53 -5.48 15.72 0.37
C TRP A 53 -6.40 16.89 -0.02
N ARG A 54 -7.58 16.99 0.59
CA ARG A 54 -8.58 18.02 0.28
C ARG A 54 -8.04 19.43 0.52
N VAL A 55 -7.29 19.64 1.60
CA VAL A 55 -6.65 20.94 1.90
C VAL A 55 -5.78 21.38 0.73
N GLN A 56 -4.97 20.47 0.17
CA GLN A 56 -4.12 20.75 -0.99
C GLN A 56 -4.93 20.95 -2.27
N TYR A 57 -5.93 20.09 -2.52
CA TYR A 57 -6.80 20.21 -3.68
C TYR A 57 -7.53 21.57 -3.71
N VAL A 58 -8.06 22.01 -2.57
CA VAL A 58 -8.73 23.32 -2.44
C VAL A 58 -7.74 24.47 -2.62
N HIS A 59 -6.55 24.38 -2.04
CA HIS A 59 -5.49 25.38 -2.22
C HIS A 59 -5.14 25.55 -3.71
N ASN A 60 -5.11 24.46 -4.45
CA ASN A 60 -4.77 24.43 -5.88
C ASN A 60 -5.93 24.80 -6.82
N GLY A 61 -7.04 25.32 -6.29
CA GLY A 61 -8.18 25.80 -7.08
C GLY A 61 -9.37 24.85 -7.17
N ALA A 62 -9.32 23.70 -6.48
CA ALA A 62 -10.37 22.69 -6.43
C ALA A 62 -10.90 22.34 -7.83
N ASP A 63 -12.22 22.27 -7.97
CA ASP A 63 -12.96 21.95 -9.18
C ASP A 63 -12.75 22.92 -10.34
N ARG A 64 -12.09 24.07 -10.14
CA ARG A 64 -11.68 24.94 -11.26
C ARG A 64 -10.36 24.51 -11.89
N ASN A 65 -9.62 23.60 -11.26
CA ASN A 65 -8.27 23.20 -11.66
C ASN A 65 -8.01 21.71 -11.38
N MET A 66 -8.97 20.83 -11.68
CA MET A 66 -8.77 19.39 -11.52
C MET A 66 -7.86 18.87 -12.64
N GLY A 67 -6.64 18.47 -12.30
CA GLY A 67 -5.65 17.93 -13.24
C GLY A 67 -5.63 16.40 -13.26
N LEU A 68 -5.58 15.80 -14.45
CA LEU A 68 -5.29 14.37 -14.65
C LEU A 68 -4.10 14.20 -15.58
N SER A 69 -3.18 13.31 -15.21
CA SER A 69 -2.03 12.97 -16.05
C SER A 69 -2.44 11.93 -17.09
N LEU A 70 -2.00 12.13 -18.34
CA LEU A 70 -2.25 11.26 -19.48
C LEU A 70 -0.97 10.52 -19.84
N SER A 71 -1.03 9.20 -19.86
CA SER A 71 0.13 8.34 -20.21
C SER A 71 -0.34 7.02 -20.82
N ALA A 72 0.56 6.32 -21.51
CA ALA A 72 0.28 4.97 -21.96
C ALA A 72 0.41 4.00 -20.78
N ALA A 73 -0.66 3.29 -20.42
CA ALA A 73 -0.72 2.47 -19.22
C ALA A 73 -0.96 0.98 -19.52
N LYS A 74 -0.19 0.10 -18.86
CA LYS A 74 -0.37 -1.36 -18.95
C LYS A 74 -1.79 -1.75 -18.55
N GLY A 75 -2.42 -2.56 -19.39
CA GLY A 75 -3.80 -3.00 -19.21
C GLY A 75 -4.86 -2.03 -19.74
N LEU A 76 -4.55 -0.73 -19.88
CA LEU A 76 -5.52 0.28 -20.33
C LEU A 76 -5.31 0.72 -21.78
N SER A 77 -4.06 0.99 -22.16
CA SER A 77 -3.71 1.43 -23.51
C SER A 77 -3.72 0.27 -24.50
N THR A 78 -4.19 0.53 -25.72
CA THR A 78 -4.24 -0.48 -26.80
C THR A 78 -2.92 -0.65 -27.52
N GLU A 79 -2.00 0.29 -27.37
CA GLU A 79 -0.68 0.26 -27.98
C GLU A 79 0.37 0.97 -27.12
N VAL A 80 1.61 0.85 -27.56
CA VAL A 80 2.79 1.52 -26.99
C VAL A 80 2.85 2.96 -27.43
N SER A 81 3.17 3.87 -26.51
CA SER A 81 3.46 5.26 -26.86
C SER A 81 4.48 5.91 -25.93
N ALA A 82 5.31 6.77 -26.50
CA ALA A 82 6.16 7.71 -25.76
C ALA A 82 5.47 9.07 -25.51
N ALA A 83 4.21 9.21 -25.92
CA ALA A 83 3.40 10.38 -25.69
C ALA A 83 2.91 10.44 -24.24
N TYR A 84 2.72 11.66 -23.75
CA TYR A 84 2.26 11.94 -22.40
C TYR A 84 1.70 13.34 -22.32
N GLY A 85 0.86 13.61 -21.33
CA GLY A 85 0.24 14.91 -21.22
C GLY A 85 -0.49 15.13 -19.92
N GLU A 86 -1.24 16.20 -19.89
CA GLU A 86 -2.16 16.53 -18.81
C GLU A 86 -3.49 17.01 -19.40
N VAL A 87 -4.57 16.75 -18.68
CA VAL A 87 -5.85 17.43 -18.86
C VAL A 87 -6.19 18.21 -17.61
N LYS A 88 -6.64 19.45 -17.78
CA LYS A 88 -7.23 20.28 -16.73
C LYS A 88 -8.72 20.41 -16.99
N LEU A 89 -9.50 20.02 -16.00
CA LEU A 89 -10.96 20.08 -15.99
C LEU A 89 -11.38 21.19 -15.03
N ASN A 90 -12.02 22.22 -15.59
CA ASN A 90 -12.75 23.22 -14.83
C ASN A 90 -14.22 22.83 -14.85
N TRP A 91 -14.64 22.15 -13.78
CA TRP A 91 -15.98 21.63 -13.58
C TRP A 91 -17.01 22.73 -13.40
N VAL A 92 -16.59 23.90 -12.92
CA VAL A 92 -17.49 25.02 -12.63
C VAL A 92 -17.89 25.76 -13.91
N ASP A 93 -16.93 26.01 -14.78
CA ASP A 93 -17.17 26.77 -16.01
C ASP A 93 -17.36 25.86 -17.25
N GLY A 94 -17.09 24.56 -17.12
CA GLY A 94 -17.17 23.60 -18.22
C GLY A 94 -15.99 23.70 -19.20
N ILE A 95 -14.81 24.13 -18.74
CA ILE A 95 -13.64 24.30 -19.60
C ILE A 95 -12.74 23.07 -19.48
N VAL A 96 -12.32 22.53 -20.62
CA VAL A 96 -11.38 21.42 -20.73
C VAL A 96 -10.16 21.89 -21.50
N THR A 97 -8.99 21.79 -20.87
CA THR A 97 -7.70 22.08 -21.51
C THR A 97 -6.84 20.83 -21.51
N VAL A 98 -6.28 20.47 -22.66
CA VAL A 98 -5.45 19.28 -22.82
C VAL A 98 -4.14 19.68 -23.48
N GLU A 99 -3.03 19.22 -22.93
CA GLU A 99 -1.70 19.36 -23.52
C GLU A 99 -1.02 17.99 -23.58
N VAL A 100 -0.57 17.57 -24.77
CA VAL A 100 0.08 16.27 -24.98
C VAL A 100 1.37 16.44 -25.75
N ASN A 101 2.46 15.93 -25.19
CA ASN A 101 3.78 15.88 -25.78
C ASN A 101 3.96 14.62 -26.63
N ASN A 102 4.84 14.69 -27.64
CA ASN A 102 5.30 13.55 -28.43
C ASN A 102 4.23 12.77 -29.22
N LEU A 103 3.07 13.36 -29.51
CA LEU A 103 2.12 12.77 -30.47
C LEU A 103 2.69 12.80 -31.90
N GLN A 104 2.33 11.80 -32.70
CA GLN A 104 2.74 11.76 -34.10
C GLN A 104 2.04 12.88 -34.89
N LYS A 105 2.84 13.70 -35.58
CA LYS A 105 2.35 14.90 -36.29
C LYS A 105 1.57 14.61 -37.57
N THR A 106 1.76 13.43 -38.14
CA THR A 106 1.08 12.97 -39.36
C THR A 106 -0.33 12.46 -39.09
N GLU A 107 -0.65 12.23 -37.82
CA GLU A 107 -1.95 11.73 -37.37
C GLU A 107 -2.78 12.86 -36.77
N VAL A 108 -4.10 12.74 -36.86
CA VAL A 108 -5.04 13.61 -36.15
C VAL A 108 -5.51 12.86 -34.92
N TRP A 109 -5.59 13.56 -33.79
CA TRP A 109 -5.89 12.96 -32.49
C TRP A 109 -7.14 13.59 -31.90
N ASP A 110 -7.99 12.76 -31.30
CA ASP A 110 -9.22 13.15 -30.62
C ASP A 110 -9.09 12.90 -29.11
N PHE A 111 -9.66 13.81 -28.32
CA PHE A 111 -9.75 13.70 -26.87
C PHE A 111 -11.19 13.41 -26.43
N TRP A 112 -11.30 12.48 -25.49
CA TRP A 112 -12.55 11.97 -24.95
C TRP A 112 -12.56 12.02 -23.43
N LEU A 113 -13.75 12.27 -22.88
CA LEU A 113 -14.08 12.04 -21.48
C LEU A 113 -15.08 10.90 -21.40
N ILE A 114 -14.95 10.04 -20.40
CA ILE A 114 -15.78 8.82 -20.25
C ILE A 114 -16.26 8.74 -18.81
N ASP A 115 -17.57 8.59 -18.66
CA ASP A 115 -18.27 8.29 -17.41
C ASP A 115 -18.73 6.83 -17.51
N ASN A 116 -18.13 5.96 -16.69
CA ASN A 116 -18.32 4.52 -16.80
C ASN A 116 -19.66 4.11 -16.18
N SER A 117 -20.38 3.21 -16.84
CA SER A 117 -21.60 2.64 -16.27
C SER A 117 -21.28 1.80 -15.03
N ALA A 118 -22.19 1.77 -14.04
CA ALA A 118 -21.98 0.98 -12.83
C ALA A 118 -21.84 -0.54 -13.07
N SER A 119 -22.23 -1.01 -14.27
CA SER A 119 -22.14 -2.42 -14.69
C SER A 119 -20.95 -2.70 -15.61
N SER A 120 -20.26 -1.69 -16.12
CA SER A 120 -19.11 -1.88 -17.00
C SER A 120 -17.85 -2.19 -16.20
N SER A 121 -16.90 -2.80 -16.89
CA SER A 121 -15.52 -2.87 -16.39
C SER A 121 -14.89 -1.47 -16.41
N PHE A 122 -13.72 -1.31 -15.80
CA PHE A 122 -12.97 -0.07 -15.92
C PHE A 122 -12.52 0.25 -17.35
N LEU A 123 -12.48 -0.74 -18.26
CA LEU A 123 -12.24 -0.47 -19.67
C LEU A 123 -13.51 0.05 -20.35
N PRO A 124 -13.39 1.10 -21.19
CA PRO A 124 -14.54 1.64 -21.93
C PRO A 124 -15.27 0.58 -22.75
N ASP A 125 -16.60 0.54 -22.63
CA ASP A 125 -17.50 -0.27 -23.44
C ASP A 125 -18.75 0.51 -23.90
N GLU A 126 -19.56 -0.10 -24.76
CA GLU A 126 -20.74 0.55 -25.38
C GLU A 126 -21.83 0.98 -24.37
N SER A 127 -21.77 0.55 -23.11
CA SER A 127 -22.70 0.98 -22.06
C SER A 127 -22.30 2.29 -21.39
N ASP A 128 -21.06 2.74 -21.60
CA ASP A 128 -20.53 3.95 -20.99
C ASP A 128 -20.99 5.22 -21.69
N THR A 129 -21.06 6.32 -20.95
CA THR A 129 -21.30 7.63 -21.56
C THR A 129 -19.96 8.20 -22.02
N MET A 130 -19.78 8.35 -23.34
CA MET A 130 -18.54 8.87 -23.93
C MET A 130 -18.77 10.22 -24.61
N LEU A 131 -18.02 11.23 -24.18
CA LEU A 131 -18.05 12.57 -24.74
C LEU A 131 -16.77 12.85 -25.52
N ARG A 132 -16.89 12.99 -26.85
CA ARG A 132 -15.81 13.54 -27.68
C ARG A 132 -15.73 15.04 -27.45
N VAL A 133 -14.69 15.49 -26.78
CA VAL A 133 -14.49 16.92 -26.46
C VAL A 133 -14.01 17.69 -27.70
N GLY A 134 -13.09 17.10 -28.48
CA GLY A 134 -12.53 17.75 -29.67
C GLY A 134 -11.28 17.07 -30.19
N SER A 135 -10.70 17.66 -31.24
CA SER A 135 -9.42 17.21 -31.82
C SER A 135 -8.27 18.05 -31.30
N LEU A 136 -7.13 17.43 -31.00
CA LEU A 136 -5.92 18.14 -30.63
C LEU A 136 -5.29 18.79 -31.88
N SER A 137 -4.84 20.02 -31.71
CA SER A 137 -4.09 20.78 -32.71
C SER A 137 -2.59 20.73 -32.38
N ASN A 138 -1.76 20.36 -33.36
CA ASN A 138 -0.31 20.27 -33.16
C ASN A 138 0.32 21.67 -33.16
N ASP A 139 0.91 22.07 -32.03
CA ASP A 139 1.70 23.30 -31.89
C ASP A 139 3.16 22.97 -31.49
N GLY A 140 4.04 22.88 -32.48
CA GLY A 140 5.45 22.59 -32.22
C GLY A 140 5.69 21.17 -31.71
N LYS A 141 6.04 21.01 -30.42
CA LYS A 141 6.26 19.71 -29.76
C LYS A 141 5.06 19.26 -28.90
N VAL A 142 4.06 20.13 -28.74
CA VAL A 142 2.91 19.92 -27.86
C VAL A 142 1.63 20.00 -28.68
N ALA A 143 0.79 18.99 -28.63
CA ALA A 143 -0.56 19.01 -29.17
C ALA A 143 -1.51 19.58 -28.10
N LYS A 144 -2.38 20.52 -28.49
CA LYS A 144 -3.24 21.24 -27.56
C LYS A 144 -4.71 21.19 -27.97
N LEU A 145 -5.59 21.14 -26.97
CA LEU A 145 -7.03 21.33 -27.11
C LEU A 145 -7.49 22.26 -25.97
N GLU A 146 -8.31 23.24 -26.31
CA GLU A 146 -9.13 23.98 -25.35
C GLU A 146 -10.58 23.94 -25.84
N ALA A 147 -11.48 23.48 -24.99
CA ALA A 147 -12.90 23.37 -25.29
C ALA A 147 -13.73 23.94 -24.15
N ASN A 148 -14.81 24.63 -24.51
CA ASN A 148 -15.81 25.10 -23.56
C ASN A 148 -17.11 24.31 -23.79
N LEU A 149 -17.40 23.39 -22.88
CA LEU A 149 -18.58 22.54 -22.85
C LEU A 149 -19.76 23.23 -22.13
N GLY A 150 -19.50 24.35 -21.46
CA GLY A 150 -20.46 25.11 -20.65
C GLY A 150 -20.65 24.55 -19.24
N PRO A 151 -21.16 25.37 -18.30
CA PRO A 151 -21.23 25.03 -16.87
C PRO A 151 -22.15 23.84 -16.56
N ALA A 152 -23.08 23.49 -17.46
CA ALA A 152 -23.96 22.34 -17.30
C ALA A 152 -23.33 21.00 -17.73
N ALA A 153 -22.13 21.03 -18.33
CA ALA A 153 -21.51 19.85 -18.93
C ALA A 153 -21.26 18.71 -17.94
N PHE A 154 -21.06 19.03 -16.66
CA PHE A 154 -20.73 18.07 -15.62
C PHE A 154 -21.81 17.89 -14.55
N GLU A 155 -23.03 18.40 -14.80
CA GLU A 155 -24.15 18.23 -13.85
C GLU A 155 -24.59 16.76 -13.72
N ASN A 156 -24.57 16.02 -14.83
CA ASN A 156 -24.97 14.60 -14.91
C ASN A 156 -23.91 13.75 -15.63
N PHE A 157 -22.66 14.21 -15.61
CA PHE A 157 -21.55 13.53 -16.27
C PHE A 157 -20.31 13.67 -15.39
N GLU A 158 -19.87 12.57 -14.83
CA GLU A 158 -18.75 12.50 -13.91
C GLU A 158 -17.64 11.64 -14.51
N PRO A 159 -16.76 12.20 -15.37
CA PRO A 159 -15.72 11.41 -16.02
C PRO A 159 -14.85 10.68 -15.02
N ASP A 160 -14.74 9.37 -15.24
CA ASP A 160 -13.81 8.46 -14.59
C ASP A 160 -12.51 8.35 -15.38
N LEU A 161 -12.59 8.50 -16.71
CA LEU A 161 -11.46 8.44 -17.63
C LEU A 161 -11.36 9.65 -18.56
N ALA A 162 -10.12 9.97 -18.89
CA ALA A 162 -9.73 10.84 -19.99
C ALA A 162 -8.90 10.03 -20.99
N VAL A 163 -9.27 10.06 -22.27
CA VAL A 163 -8.66 9.20 -23.31
C VAL A 163 -8.24 10.00 -24.54
N VAL A 164 -7.05 9.71 -25.06
CA VAL A 164 -6.58 10.18 -26.37
C VAL A 164 -6.63 9.02 -27.37
N THR A 165 -7.20 9.29 -28.55
CA THR A 165 -7.39 8.32 -29.66
C THR A 165 -6.98 8.95 -30.98
N ARG A 166 -6.69 8.16 -32.01
CA ARG A 166 -6.67 8.64 -33.39
C ARG A 166 -8.06 9.10 -33.81
N ALA A 167 -8.11 10.13 -34.66
CA ALA A 167 -9.36 10.69 -35.14
C ALA A 167 -10.22 9.63 -35.85
N GLY A 168 -11.50 9.59 -35.50
CA GLY A 168 -12.46 8.63 -36.05
C GLY A 168 -12.45 7.26 -35.36
N LYS A 169 -11.63 7.06 -34.32
CA LYS A 169 -11.70 5.90 -33.42
C LYS A 169 -12.49 6.23 -32.16
N SER A 170 -13.23 5.25 -31.64
CA SER A 170 -13.84 5.36 -30.32
C SER A 170 -12.87 4.92 -29.21
N PRO A 171 -13.09 5.37 -27.96
CA PRO A 171 -12.35 4.84 -26.81
C PRO A 171 -12.50 3.35 -26.55
N VAL A 172 -13.49 2.67 -27.14
CA VAL A 172 -13.64 1.20 -27.10
C VAL A 172 -12.63 0.55 -28.05
N GLU A 173 -12.47 1.13 -29.25
CA GLU A 173 -11.58 0.61 -30.30
C GLU A 173 -10.10 0.89 -30.02
N GLU A 174 -9.78 2.09 -29.52
CA GLU A 174 -8.40 2.55 -29.38
C GLU A 174 -8.24 3.45 -28.15
N ARG A 175 -7.14 3.29 -27.42
CA ARG A 175 -6.75 4.12 -26.27
C ARG A 175 -5.23 4.31 -26.30
N LEU A 176 -4.75 5.44 -26.81
CA LEU A 176 -3.32 5.75 -26.80
C LEU A 176 -2.88 6.13 -25.39
N LEU A 177 -3.47 7.20 -24.86
CA LEU A 177 -3.18 7.73 -23.53
C LEU A 177 -4.45 7.67 -22.68
N VAL A 178 -4.29 7.32 -21.42
CA VAL A 178 -5.37 7.24 -20.44
C VAL A 178 -4.97 8.04 -19.20
N GLY A 179 -5.91 8.80 -18.67
CA GLY A 179 -5.86 9.42 -17.35
C GLY A 179 -7.09 9.03 -16.56
N THR A 180 -6.94 8.88 -15.24
CA THR A 180 -7.99 8.33 -14.38
C THR A 180 -8.28 9.28 -13.23
N THR A 181 -9.54 9.47 -12.88
CA THR A 181 -9.88 10.07 -11.58
C THR A 181 -9.46 9.15 -10.44
N THR A 182 -9.20 9.71 -9.26
CA THR A 182 -8.84 8.93 -8.06
C THR A 182 -10.01 8.91 -7.08
N LEU A 183 -9.98 7.98 -6.11
CA LEU A 183 -10.99 7.90 -5.05
C LEU A 183 -11.25 9.28 -4.39
N PHE A 184 -10.21 10.04 -4.09
CA PHE A 184 -10.36 11.31 -3.38
C PHE A 184 -11.06 12.40 -4.19
N HIS A 185 -10.91 12.41 -5.53
CA HIS A 185 -11.72 13.28 -6.38
C HIS A 185 -13.21 12.92 -6.30
N ARG A 186 -13.54 11.63 -6.28
CA ARG A 186 -14.94 11.16 -6.18
C ARG A 186 -15.53 11.40 -4.80
N LEU A 187 -14.75 11.17 -3.72
CA LEU A 187 -15.15 11.53 -2.35
C LEU A 187 -15.39 13.03 -2.19
N TYR A 188 -14.60 13.88 -2.85
CA TYR A 188 -14.79 15.33 -2.82
C TYR A 188 -16.14 15.75 -3.38
N ARG A 189 -16.55 15.19 -4.52
CA ARG A 189 -17.88 15.47 -5.07
C ARG A 189 -19.00 14.91 -4.21
N SER A 190 -18.82 13.70 -3.69
CA SER A 190 -19.74 13.09 -2.74
C SER A 190 -19.93 13.98 -1.49
N GLU A 191 -18.84 14.58 -0.98
CA GLU A 191 -18.89 15.56 0.12
C GLU A 191 -19.65 16.84 -0.29
N GLN A 192 -19.39 17.39 -1.49
CA GLN A 192 -20.10 18.58 -1.98
C GLN A 192 -21.62 18.36 -2.12
N LYS A 193 -22.03 17.13 -2.40
CA LYS A 193 -23.44 16.70 -2.40
C LYS A 193 -23.99 16.42 -1.00
N GLY A 194 -23.18 16.58 0.04
CA GLY A 194 -23.55 16.39 1.45
C GLY A 194 -23.54 14.93 1.92
N GLN A 195 -22.87 14.02 1.19
CA GLN A 195 -22.96 12.58 1.41
C GLN A 195 -21.60 11.87 1.40
N LEU A 196 -20.56 12.43 2.05
CA LEU A 196 -19.19 11.88 2.05
C LEU A 196 -19.17 10.34 2.21
N GLY A 197 -18.56 9.67 1.23
CA GLY A 197 -18.42 8.21 1.20
C GLY A 197 -19.54 7.47 0.45
N VAL A 198 -20.60 8.17 0.01
CA VAL A 198 -21.63 7.61 -0.87
C VAL A 198 -21.23 7.90 -2.32
N LEU A 199 -20.77 6.88 -3.03
CA LEU A 199 -20.41 6.95 -4.45
C LEU A 199 -21.54 6.40 -5.32
N ALA A 200 -21.74 6.99 -6.50
CA ALA A 200 -22.92 6.74 -7.34
C ALA A 200 -23.02 5.30 -7.86
N ASP A 201 -21.88 4.65 -8.03
CA ASP A 201 -21.68 3.30 -8.56
C ASP A 201 -21.33 2.27 -7.48
N ALA A 202 -21.25 2.67 -6.20
CA ALA A 202 -20.95 1.78 -5.10
C ALA A 202 -21.99 0.66 -5.00
N GLN A 203 -21.58 -0.57 -5.29
CA GLN A 203 -22.45 -1.73 -5.15
C GLN A 203 -22.68 -2.01 -3.65
N PRO A 204 -23.93 -2.29 -3.22
CA PRO A 204 -24.15 -2.83 -1.89
C PRO A 204 -23.42 -4.17 -1.76
N VAL A 205 -22.79 -4.43 -0.62
CA VAL A 205 -22.05 -5.68 -0.36
C VAL A 205 -22.94 -6.89 -0.68
N SER A 206 -22.68 -7.56 -1.80
CA SER A 206 -23.50 -8.68 -2.26
C SER A 206 -23.06 -9.97 -1.55
N ARG A 207 -24.04 -10.70 -0.99
CA ARG A 207 -23.83 -12.03 -0.40
C ARG A 207 -23.93 -13.09 -1.52
N PRO A 208 -23.09 -14.14 -1.54
CA PRO A 208 -23.34 -15.27 -2.42
C PRO A 208 -24.69 -15.92 -2.06
N ALA A 209 -25.51 -16.21 -3.08
CA ALA A 209 -26.82 -16.82 -2.91
C ALA A 209 -26.67 -18.27 -2.39
N ARG A 210 -27.28 -18.58 -1.25
CA ARG A 210 -27.34 -19.94 -0.70
C ARG A 210 -28.50 -20.69 -1.35
N GLU A 211 -28.22 -21.73 -2.13
CA GLU A 211 -29.25 -22.69 -2.53
C GLU A 211 -29.58 -23.62 -1.37
N LEU A 212 -30.80 -23.50 -0.82
CA LEU A 212 -31.30 -24.34 0.27
C LEU A 212 -31.80 -25.70 -0.27
N SER A 213 -31.33 -26.77 0.35
CA SER A 213 -31.79 -28.14 0.12
C SER A 213 -33.23 -28.35 0.60
N LEU A 214 -33.89 -29.40 0.10
CA LEU A 214 -35.27 -29.74 0.47
C LEU A 214 -35.42 -30.04 1.98
N PHE A 215 -34.35 -30.50 2.63
CA PHE A 215 -34.35 -30.77 4.07
C PHE A 215 -34.34 -29.46 4.89
N GLU A 216 -33.60 -28.45 4.46
CA GLU A 216 -33.56 -27.12 5.10
C GLU A 216 -34.93 -26.41 5.02
N LYS A 217 -35.62 -26.51 3.88
CA LYS A 217 -36.99 -25.97 3.70
C LYS A 217 -38.01 -26.62 4.62
N ILE A 218 -37.83 -27.90 4.95
CA ILE A 218 -38.72 -28.64 5.86
C ILE A 218 -38.44 -28.27 7.32
N VAL A 219 -37.18 -28.01 7.68
CA VAL A 219 -36.79 -27.56 9.02
C VAL A 219 -37.32 -26.15 9.32
N GLU A 220 -37.29 -25.24 8.35
CA GLU A 220 -37.89 -23.89 8.46
C GLU A 220 -39.40 -23.93 8.71
N ALA A 221 -40.13 -24.84 8.06
CA ALA A 221 -41.58 -24.91 8.15
C ALA A 221 -42.10 -25.41 9.51
N VAL A 222 -41.26 -26.05 10.33
CA VAL A 222 -41.68 -26.76 11.56
C VAL A 222 -41.10 -26.13 12.84
N MET A 223 -40.07 -25.27 12.74
CA MET A 223 -39.49 -24.55 13.88
C MET A 223 -39.30 -23.05 13.58
N PRO A 224 -40.28 -22.18 13.87
CA PRO A 224 -40.25 -20.76 13.47
C PRO A 224 -39.25 -19.86 14.23
N THR A 225 -38.20 -20.38 14.87
CA THR A 225 -37.31 -19.58 15.73
C THR A 225 -35.81 -19.84 15.56
N ALA A 226 -35.37 -20.45 14.45
CA ALA A 226 -33.94 -20.53 14.14
C ALA A 226 -33.41 -19.30 13.36
N GLU A 227 -34.29 -18.46 12.79
CA GLU A 227 -33.90 -17.28 12.00
C GLU A 227 -34.17 -15.93 12.67
N ALA A 228 -34.50 -15.90 13.96
CA ALA A 228 -34.47 -14.65 14.73
C ALA A 228 -33.04 -14.24 15.16
N GLN A 229 -31.99 -14.98 14.78
CA GLN A 229 -30.59 -14.70 15.12
C GLN A 229 -29.64 -14.58 13.94
N ILE A 230 -30.12 -14.65 12.70
CA ILE A 230 -29.38 -14.18 11.53
C ILE A 230 -30.01 -12.85 11.12
N GLY A 231 -29.65 -11.82 11.88
CA GLY A 231 -30.00 -10.44 11.53
C GLY A 231 -29.43 -10.03 10.16
N PRO A 232 -29.86 -8.87 9.64
CA PRO A 232 -29.18 -8.22 8.52
C PRO A 232 -27.67 -8.14 8.81
N ILE A 233 -26.88 -7.95 7.75
CA ILE A 233 -25.46 -7.56 7.87
C ILE A 233 -25.38 -6.59 9.04
N PRO A 234 -24.51 -6.82 10.02
CA PRO A 234 -24.36 -5.84 11.06
C PRO A 234 -23.77 -4.60 10.40
N ASN A 235 -24.65 -3.62 10.19
CA ASN A 235 -24.46 -2.51 9.27
C ASN A 235 -23.08 -1.87 9.52
N PRO A 236 -22.23 -1.72 8.48
CA PRO A 236 -21.27 -0.64 8.48
C PRO A 236 -22.09 0.63 8.76
N THR A 237 -21.83 1.26 9.89
CA THR A 237 -22.66 2.36 10.41
C THR A 237 -22.48 3.64 9.61
N THR A 238 -21.38 3.75 8.86
CA THR A 238 -21.08 4.90 8.00
C THR A 238 -20.80 4.48 6.55
N PRO A 239 -21.04 5.36 5.56
CA PRO A 239 -20.68 5.10 4.16
C PRO A 239 -19.20 4.76 3.95
N LEU A 240 -18.28 5.36 4.73
CA LEU A 240 -16.85 5.04 4.67
C LEU A 240 -16.57 3.60 5.16
N GLU A 241 -17.25 3.14 6.22
CA GLU A 241 -17.12 1.74 6.66
C GLU A 241 -17.64 0.76 5.61
N VAL A 242 -18.73 1.11 4.89
CA VAL A 242 -19.23 0.30 3.77
C VAL A 242 -18.15 0.17 2.70
N LEU A 243 -17.56 1.30 2.29
CA LEU A 243 -16.56 1.35 1.23
C LEU A 243 -15.28 0.58 1.61
N ILE A 244 -14.80 0.74 2.84
CA ILE A 244 -13.62 0.00 3.35
C ILE A 244 -13.91 -1.50 3.42
N THR A 245 -15.10 -1.90 3.89
CA THR A 245 -15.47 -3.32 3.98
C THR A 245 -15.58 -3.96 2.59
N ALA A 246 -16.18 -3.27 1.63
CA ALA A 246 -16.23 -3.72 0.23
C ALA A 246 -14.80 -3.84 -0.36
N GLY A 247 -13.92 -2.89 -0.03
CA GLY A 247 -12.54 -2.90 -0.47
C GLY A 247 -11.76 -4.08 0.07
N ARG A 248 -11.89 -4.34 1.37
CA ARG A 248 -11.27 -5.50 2.03
C ARG A 248 -11.80 -6.82 1.48
N GLN A 249 -13.11 -6.90 1.23
CA GLN A 249 -13.72 -8.07 0.58
C GLN A 249 -13.07 -8.35 -0.77
N SER A 250 -12.95 -7.32 -1.62
CA SER A 250 -12.32 -7.43 -2.93
C SER A 250 -10.85 -7.80 -2.82
N PHE A 251 -10.11 -7.14 -1.92
CA PHE A 251 -8.68 -7.36 -1.70
C PHE A 251 -8.37 -8.82 -1.30
N LEU A 252 -9.20 -9.41 -0.45
CA LEU A 252 -9.02 -10.77 0.04
C LEU A 252 -9.51 -11.83 -0.95
N ASN A 253 -10.60 -11.57 -1.69
CA ASN A 253 -11.36 -12.63 -2.35
C ASN A 253 -11.55 -12.47 -3.87
N ASP A 254 -11.42 -11.27 -4.43
CA ASP A 254 -11.66 -11.08 -5.86
C ASP A 254 -10.47 -11.60 -6.65
N THR A 255 -10.68 -12.73 -7.34
CA THR A 255 -9.68 -13.31 -8.24
C THR A 255 -9.72 -12.70 -9.64
N PHE A 256 -10.65 -11.78 -9.91
CA PHE A 256 -10.90 -11.18 -11.22
C PHE A 256 -10.92 -12.21 -12.36
N ALA A 257 -11.54 -13.37 -12.10
CA ALA A 257 -11.61 -14.51 -13.02
C ALA A 257 -10.23 -14.97 -13.54
N GLY A 258 -9.16 -14.74 -12.78
CA GLY A 258 -7.78 -15.02 -13.11
C GLY A 258 -7.30 -16.42 -12.70
N ASN A 259 -6.02 -16.53 -12.39
CA ASN A 259 -5.31 -17.75 -11.99
C ASN A 259 -5.55 -18.17 -10.52
N GLY A 260 -6.43 -17.47 -9.80
CA GLY A 260 -6.74 -17.73 -8.40
C GLY A 260 -6.00 -16.85 -7.39
N ARG A 261 -5.02 -16.04 -7.83
CA ARG A 261 -4.42 -15.01 -6.98
C ARG A 261 -5.44 -13.91 -6.63
N THR A 262 -5.25 -13.29 -5.48
CA THR A 262 -5.91 -12.08 -4.98
C THR A 262 -4.84 -11.11 -4.46
N CYS A 263 -5.18 -9.88 -4.06
CA CYS A 263 -4.19 -8.94 -3.51
C CYS A 263 -3.55 -9.53 -2.25
N ALA A 264 -4.36 -10.24 -1.45
CA ALA A 264 -3.92 -10.96 -0.27
C ALA A 264 -2.94 -12.11 -0.55
N THR A 265 -2.79 -12.55 -1.81
CA THR A 265 -1.79 -13.57 -2.17
C THR A 265 -0.34 -13.09 -1.92
N CYS A 266 -0.08 -11.78 -1.97
CA CYS A 266 1.23 -11.22 -1.65
C CYS A 266 1.18 -10.23 -0.48
N HIS A 267 0.02 -9.63 -0.21
CA HIS A 267 -0.17 -8.66 0.88
C HIS A 267 -1.04 -9.28 1.99
N ARG A 268 -0.46 -10.17 2.79
CA ARG A 268 -1.18 -10.96 3.81
C ARG A 268 -1.51 -10.12 5.05
N GLU A 269 -2.78 -10.04 5.45
CA GLU A 269 -3.18 -9.29 6.65
C GLU A 269 -2.55 -9.87 7.92
N GLU A 270 -2.35 -11.18 7.97
CA GLU A 270 -1.70 -11.89 9.07
C GLU A 270 -0.18 -11.74 9.09
N ASN A 271 0.42 -11.14 8.05
CA ASN A 271 1.86 -10.94 7.90
C ASN A 271 2.17 -9.51 7.43
N ASN A 272 1.61 -8.52 8.14
CA ASN A 272 1.87 -7.09 7.94
C ASN A 272 1.73 -6.56 6.50
N MET A 273 0.77 -7.11 5.75
CA MET A 273 0.51 -6.77 4.34
C MET A 273 1.72 -7.03 3.43
N THR A 274 2.57 -8.00 3.77
CA THR A 274 3.73 -8.44 2.99
C THR A 274 3.91 -9.97 3.06
N VAL A 275 4.96 -10.48 2.42
CA VAL A 275 5.41 -11.86 2.49
C VAL A 275 6.93 -11.91 2.60
N ASP A 276 7.42 -12.86 3.40
CA ASP A 276 8.83 -13.13 3.61
C ASP A 276 9.11 -14.65 3.48
N PRO A 277 10.38 -15.09 3.41
CA PRO A 277 10.71 -16.50 3.28
C PRO A 277 10.18 -17.40 4.42
N GLU A 278 10.11 -16.89 5.65
CA GLU A 278 9.60 -17.65 6.79
C GLU A 278 8.10 -17.89 6.63
N PHE A 279 7.33 -16.84 6.35
CA PHE A 279 5.89 -16.94 6.08
C PHE A 279 5.60 -17.86 4.88
N ILE A 280 6.29 -17.67 3.75
CA ILE A 280 6.12 -18.48 2.54
C ILE A 280 6.35 -19.97 2.82
N SER A 281 7.27 -20.31 3.73
CA SER A 281 7.55 -21.70 4.09
C SER A 281 6.41 -22.41 4.83
N THR A 282 5.47 -21.64 5.39
CA THR A 282 4.30 -22.16 6.11
C THR A 282 3.10 -22.44 5.20
N LEU A 283 3.10 -21.88 3.99
CA LEU A 283 1.97 -21.96 3.07
C LEU A 283 1.78 -23.36 2.48
N PRO A 284 0.52 -23.80 2.28
CA PRO A 284 0.24 -25.07 1.60
C PRO A 284 0.71 -25.00 0.14
N ILE A 285 1.14 -26.13 -0.44
CA ILE A 285 1.63 -26.17 -1.82
C ILE A 285 0.55 -25.78 -2.87
N GLN A 286 -0.73 -25.79 -2.50
CA GLN A 286 -1.85 -25.32 -3.33
C GLN A 286 -2.12 -23.81 -3.21
N ASP A 287 -1.39 -23.08 -2.38
CA ASP A 287 -1.56 -21.64 -2.23
C ASP A 287 -1.40 -20.93 -3.60
N PRO A 288 -2.28 -19.98 -3.97
CA PRO A 288 -2.16 -19.25 -5.22
C PRO A 288 -0.84 -18.49 -5.42
N LEU A 289 -0.05 -18.27 -4.36
CA LEU A 289 1.31 -17.77 -4.51
C LEU A 289 2.15 -18.68 -5.41
N PHE A 290 1.91 -20.00 -5.38
CA PHE A 290 2.66 -21.04 -6.09
C PHE A 290 2.05 -21.43 -7.45
N VAL A 291 1.20 -20.60 -8.06
CA VAL A 291 0.61 -20.90 -9.39
C VAL A 291 1.65 -21.18 -10.48
N ALA A 292 2.84 -20.55 -10.44
CA ALA A 292 3.91 -20.85 -11.38
C ALA A 292 4.48 -22.28 -11.25
N GLU A 293 4.36 -22.89 -10.07
CA GLU A 293 4.83 -24.26 -9.83
C GLU A 293 3.78 -25.30 -10.24
N THR A 294 2.51 -24.90 -10.29
CA THR A 294 1.37 -25.82 -10.40
C THR A 294 0.58 -25.69 -11.71
N VAL A 295 0.68 -24.54 -12.38
CA VAL A 295 -0.03 -24.24 -13.63
C VAL A 295 0.95 -24.26 -14.82
N PRO A 296 0.84 -25.24 -15.75
CA PRO A 296 1.79 -25.37 -16.86
C PRO A 296 1.91 -24.13 -17.75
N ALA A 297 0.82 -23.38 -17.94
CA ALA A 297 0.81 -22.16 -18.75
C ALA A 297 1.59 -20.98 -18.12
N LEU A 298 1.94 -21.08 -16.83
CA LEU A 298 2.65 -20.07 -16.05
C LEU A 298 4.03 -20.56 -15.57
N ALA A 299 4.48 -21.74 -16.02
CA ALA A 299 5.69 -22.39 -15.48
C ALA A 299 7.01 -21.71 -15.86
N ALA A 300 7.01 -20.77 -16.82
CA ALA A 300 8.18 -20.03 -17.25
C ALA A 300 7.85 -18.54 -17.38
N ASN A 301 8.78 -17.67 -16.96
CA ASN A 301 8.69 -16.20 -17.09
C ASN A 301 7.46 -15.52 -16.44
N PHE A 302 6.76 -16.24 -15.56
CA PHE A 302 5.69 -15.67 -14.72
C PHE A 302 6.19 -15.35 -13.32
N GLU A 303 6.99 -16.26 -12.75
CA GLU A 303 7.62 -16.15 -11.44
C GLU A 303 8.96 -16.89 -11.46
N ASN A 304 9.85 -16.57 -10.52
CA ASN A 304 11.01 -17.41 -10.20
C ASN A 304 10.79 -18.13 -8.85
N PRO A 305 10.31 -19.39 -8.86
CA PRO A 305 10.02 -20.12 -7.63
C PRO A 305 11.18 -20.21 -6.63
N LEU A 306 12.43 -20.26 -7.12
CA LEU A 306 13.61 -20.33 -6.26
C LEU A 306 13.78 -19.03 -5.48
N LEU A 307 13.74 -17.88 -6.15
CA LEU A 307 13.92 -16.57 -5.52
C LEU A 307 12.72 -16.17 -4.66
N MET A 308 11.49 -16.48 -5.11
CA MET A 308 10.28 -16.31 -4.30
C MET A 308 10.36 -17.11 -2.99
N ARG A 309 10.69 -18.41 -3.04
CA ARG A 309 10.76 -19.24 -1.82
C ARG A 309 11.93 -18.91 -0.90
N LYS A 310 13.08 -18.50 -1.45
CA LYS A 310 14.30 -18.28 -0.66
C LYS A 310 14.44 -16.86 -0.15
N LEU A 311 13.93 -15.88 -0.89
CA LEU A 311 14.16 -14.46 -0.64
C LEU A 311 12.86 -13.65 -0.57
N GLY A 312 11.69 -14.24 -0.80
CA GLY A 312 10.43 -13.48 -0.82
C GLY A 312 10.33 -12.51 -2.00
N LEU A 313 11.06 -12.79 -3.08
CA LEU A 313 11.10 -11.95 -4.28
C LEU A 313 10.04 -12.36 -5.30
N ILE A 314 9.31 -11.38 -5.80
CA ILE A 314 8.29 -11.53 -6.85
C ILE A 314 8.83 -10.99 -8.17
N LEU A 315 8.60 -11.74 -9.25
CA LEU A 315 8.97 -11.33 -10.60
C LEU A 315 8.03 -10.22 -11.11
N GLU A 316 8.62 -9.08 -11.46
CA GLU A 316 7.89 -7.92 -11.97
C GLU A 316 8.34 -7.56 -13.39
N ASN A 317 7.41 -7.43 -14.32
CA ASN A 317 7.67 -6.92 -15.67
C ASN A 317 7.41 -5.41 -15.74
N VAL A 318 8.14 -4.62 -14.93
CA VAL A 318 8.04 -3.14 -14.82
C VAL A 318 8.40 -2.38 -16.09
N ASP A 319 9.23 -3.00 -16.92
CA ASP A 319 9.76 -2.42 -18.16
C ASP A 319 8.99 -2.83 -19.41
N GLY A 320 7.90 -3.58 -19.24
CA GLY A 320 7.02 -4.02 -20.31
C GLY A 320 6.92 -5.53 -20.48
N LEU A 321 6.02 -5.96 -21.36
CA LEU A 321 5.62 -7.36 -21.54
C LEU A 321 6.10 -7.99 -22.87
N ASP A 322 6.86 -7.24 -23.66
CA ASP A 322 7.27 -7.61 -25.02
C ASP A 322 8.44 -8.62 -25.07
N ASP A 323 9.20 -8.74 -23.98
CA ASP A 323 10.35 -9.66 -23.88
C ASP A 323 10.48 -10.24 -22.47
N LEU A 324 9.51 -11.08 -22.08
CA LEU A 324 9.42 -11.65 -20.72
C LEU A 324 10.70 -12.36 -20.22
N PRO A 325 11.47 -13.09 -21.06
CA PRO A 325 12.70 -13.73 -20.60
C PRO A 325 13.83 -12.77 -20.23
N ASN A 326 13.82 -11.52 -20.71
CA ASN A 326 14.93 -10.57 -20.51
C ASN A 326 14.50 -9.24 -19.86
N LYS A 327 13.21 -8.89 -19.89
CA LYS A 327 12.64 -7.66 -19.30
C LYS A 327 11.80 -8.00 -18.08
N PHE A 328 12.48 -8.26 -16.98
CA PHE A 328 11.86 -8.42 -15.66
C PHE A 328 12.81 -7.91 -14.60
N VAL A 329 12.32 -7.71 -13.39
CA VAL A 329 13.11 -7.45 -12.18
C VAL A 329 12.56 -8.33 -11.05
N MET A 330 13.34 -8.52 -9.99
CA MET A 330 12.91 -9.24 -8.80
C MET A 330 12.75 -8.27 -7.65
N ARG A 331 11.52 -8.07 -7.17
CA ARG A 331 11.22 -7.11 -6.09
C ARG A 331 10.63 -7.80 -4.86
N GLY A 332 11.01 -7.31 -3.68
CA GLY A 332 10.30 -7.62 -2.43
C GLY A 332 8.90 -7.02 -2.44
N VAL A 333 7.99 -7.55 -1.63
CA VAL A 333 6.61 -7.03 -1.55
C VAL A 333 6.55 -5.90 -0.52
N PRO A 334 6.36 -4.62 -0.91
CA PRO A 334 6.23 -3.55 0.07
C PRO A 334 4.88 -3.68 0.79
N HIS A 335 4.83 -3.37 2.09
CA HIS A 335 3.56 -3.34 2.81
C HIS A 335 2.65 -2.24 2.28
N THR A 336 1.33 -2.42 2.40
CA THR A 336 0.33 -1.38 2.06
C THR A 336 -0.13 -0.55 3.25
N LEU A 337 0.54 -0.69 4.41
CA LEU A 337 0.25 0.08 5.62
C LEU A 337 0.67 1.54 5.45
N ALA A 338 -0.11 2.45 6.04
CA ALA A 338 0.25 3.86 6.20
C ALA A 338 0.56 4.60 4.89
N LEU A 339 -0.23 4.35 3.84
CA LEU A 339 -0.19 5.10 2.56
C LEU A 339 -0.78 6.52 2.71
N ILE A 340 -0.22 7.29 3.64
CA ILE A 340 -0.61 8.66 3.98
C ILE A 340 0.03 9.66 2.99
N PRO A 341 -0.42 10.94 2.96
CA PRO A 341 0.02 11.89 1.95
C PRO A 341 1.53 12.07 1.83
N ASN A 342 2.31 12.06 2.92
CA ASN A 342 3.76 12.22 2.81
C ASN A 342 4.51 11.01 2.24
N THR A 343 3.83 9.87 2.14
CA THR A 343 4.37 8.64 1.54
C THR A 343 4.06 8.62 0.05
N LEU A 344 2.93 9.19 -0.35
CA LEU A 344 2.46 9.18 -1.73
C LEU A 344 2.77 10.48 -2.48
N ASN A 345 2.81 11.64 -1.84
CA ASN A 345 2.99 12.90 -2.57
C ASN A 345 4.43 13.00 -3.10
N PRO A 346 4.62 13.27 -4.40
CA PRO A 346 5.94 13.43 -4.98
C PRO A 346 6.62 14.73 -4.51
N ALA A 347 7.88 14.65 -4.12
CA ALA A 347 8.73 15.80 -3.84
C ALA A 347 9.20 16.45 -5.15
N VAL A 348 9.40 17.76 -5.14
CA VAL A 348 9.87 18.49 -6.34
C VAL A 348 11.40 18.52 -6.43
N ILE A 349 12.09 18.29 -5.30
CA ILE A 349 13.54 18.41 -5.18
C ILE A 349 14.34 17.32 -5.90
N ASP A 350 13.77 16.15 -6.15
CA ASP A 350 14.49 15.04 -6.78
C ASP A 350 14.53 15.16 -8.31
N GLY A 351 14.01 16.27 -8.86
CA GLY A 351 14.04 16.59 -10.28
C GLY A 351 13.01 15.82 -11.11
N THR A 352 12.12 15.06 -10.47
CA THR A 352 10.95 14.49 -11.14
C THR A 352 9.98 15.64 -11.46
N THR A 353 9.84 15.94 -12.76
CA THR A 353 9.19 17.19 -13.22
C THR A 353 7.87 16.99 -13.95
N ILE A 354 7.49 15.75 -14.30
CA ILE A 354 6.25 15.38 -15.05
C ILE A 354 5.93 13.90 -14.79
N PRO A 355 4.74 13.54 -14.24
CA PRO A 355 4.52 12.38 -13.37
C PRO A 355 5.69 11.90 -12.48
N PRO A 356 5.40 11.34 -11.29
CA PRO A 356 4.12 10.78 -10.89
C PRO A 356 3.24 11.77 -10.09
N ASN A 357 1.93 11.51 -10.01
CA ASN A 357 0.96 12.23 -9.16
C ASN A 357 0.88 11.63 -7.75
N GLU A 358 1.19 10.34 -7.60
CA GLU A 358 1.47 9.69 -6.32
C GLU A 358 2.71 8.78 -6.47
N ARG A 359 3.46 8.48 -5.40
CA ARG A 359 4.63 7.61 -5.41
C ARG A 359 4.30 6.22 -4.90
N THR A 360 3.55 5.46 -5.70
CA THR A 360 3.21 4.08 -5.35
C THR A 360 4.29 3.10 -5.83
N GLY A 361 4.61 2.12 -4.99
CA GLY A 361 5.59 1.07 -5.29
C GLY A 361 7.06 1.50 -5.13
N TRP A 362 7.98 0.57 -5.37
CA TRP A 362 9.42 0.77 -5.14
C TRP A 362 10.05 1.85 -6.00
N SER A 363 9.63 2.00 -7.26
CA SER A 363 10.12 3.08 -8.13
C SER A 363 9.36 4.39 -7.93
N GLY A 364 8.16 4.36 -7.34
CA GLY A 364 7.31 5.54 -7.19
C GLY A 364 6.61 6.00 -8.48
N ASP A 365 6.81 5.34 -9.62
CA ASP A 365 6.05 5.57 -10.86
C ASP A 365 4.81 4.67 -11.01
N GLY A 366 4.53 3.87 -9.98
CA GLY A 366 3.41 2.94 -9.98
C GLY A 366 3.74 1.62 -10.68
N ALA A 367 2.76 1.08 -11.40
CA ALA A 367 2.88 -0.19 -12.10
C ALA A 367 3.38 0.02 -13.56
N PRO A 368 3.81 -1.04 -14.26
CA PRO A 368 4.61 -0.96 -15.49
C PRO A 368 3.99 -0.14 -16.63
N ILE A 369 4.85 0.41 -17.48
CA ILE A 369 4.49 1.00 -18.79
C ILE A 369 4.11 -0.06 -19.84
N VAL A 370 3.49 0.36 -20.94
CA VAL A 370 3.48 -0.43 -22.19
C VAL A 370 4.85 -0.25 -22.87
N SER A 371 5.52 -1.34 -23.24
CA SER A 371 6.90 -1.40 -23.75
C SER A 371 7.27 -0.35 -24.81
N GLY A 372 8.07 0.68 -24.51
CA GLY A 372 8.54 1.61 -25.57
C GLY A 372 8.97 3.02 -25.18
N GLY A 373 9.35 3.26 -23.92
CA GLY A 373 10.07 4.48 -23.54
C GLY A 373 9.23 5.76 -23.38
N GLY A 374 7.96 5.66 -22.99
CA GLY A 374 7.17 6.83 -22.51
C GLY A 374 7.49 7.20 -21.07
N PRO A 375 7.12 8.39 -20.55
CA PRO A 375 7.33 8.66 -19.13
C PRO A 375 6.49 7.72 -18.26
N ALA A 376 6.93 7.59 -17.01
CA ALA A 376 6.24 6.95 -15.91
C ALA A 376 4.72 7.25 -15.89
N LEU A 377 3.93 6.27 -15.48
CA LEU A 377 2.50 6.47 -15.22
C LEU A 377 2.31 7.57 -14.17
N ALA A 378 1.06 7.98 -13.97
CA ALA A 378 0.68 8.89 -12.90
C ALA A 378 1.08 8.40 -11.48
N GLY A 379 1.64 7.20 -11.32
CA GLY A 379 2.07 6.61 -10.04
C GLY A 379 0.98 6.43 -9.00
N THR A 380 -0.28 6.66 -9.39
CA THR A 380 -1.44 6.54 -8.52
C THR A 380 -1.64 5.11 -8.04
N LEU A 381 -2.15 4.96 -6.81
CA LEU A 381 -2.51 3.66 -6.26
C LEU A 381 -3.52 2.94 -7.17
N ARG A 382 -4.45 3.69 -7.79
CA ARG A 382 -5.38 3.16 -8.81
C ARG A 382 -4.67 2.50 -9.98
N ALA A 383 -3.74 3.21 -10.61
CA ALA A 383 -2.96 2.66 -11.73
C ALA A 383 -2.11 1.48 -11.28
N PHE A 384 -1.60 1.52 -10.04
CA PHE A 384 -0.85 0.42 -9.46
C PHE A 384 -1.69 -0.87 -9.34
N ILE A 385 -2.92 -0.76 -8.83
CA ILE A 385 -3.86 -1.89 -8.72
C ILE A 385 -4.14 -2.52 -10.09
N ILE A 386 -4.42 -1.70 -11.12
CA ILE A 386 -4.70 -2.18 -12.48
C ILE A 386 -3.50 -2.93 -13.05
N GLY A 387 -2.30 -2.37 -12.88
CA GLY A 387 -1.07 -3.00 -13.35
C GLY A 387 -0.74 -4.29 -12.59
N ALA A 388 -1.01 -4.35 -11.28
CA ALA A 388 -0.85 -5.55 -10.47
C ALA A 388 -1.82 -6.67 -10.92
N ILE A 389 -3.09 -6.34 -11.18
CA ILE A 389 -4.06 -7.30 -11.75
C ILE A 389 -3.56 -7.80 -13.10
N THR A 390 -3.17 -6.89 -13.99
CA THR A 390 -2.68 -7.24 -15.33
C THR A 390 -1.40 -8.09 -15.28
N GLN A 391 -0.52 -7.87 -14.31
CA GLN A 391 0.74 -8.61 -14.17
C GLN A 391 0.54 -10.00 -13.57
N HIS A 392 -0.21 -10.10 -12.48
CA HIS A 392 -0.17 -11.23 -11.54
C HIS A 392 -1.39 -12.14 -11.56
N TYR A 393 -2.52 -11.71 -12.13
CA TYR A 393 -3.75 -12.50 -12.17
C TYR A 393 -3.95 -13.33 -13.44
N PRO A 394 -3.29 -13.07 -14.60
CA PRO A 394 -3.53 -13.82 -15.82
C PRO A 394 -3.38 -15.34 -15.67
N LYS A 395 -4.29 -16.09 -16.31
CA LYS A 395 -4.20 -17.55 -16.48
C LYS A 395 -3.06 -18.00 -17.40
N THR A 396 -2.65 -17.14 -18.31
CA THR A 396 -1.53 -17.39 -19.24
C THR A 396 -0.66 -16.14 -19.39
N LEU A 397 0.54 -16.31 -19.95
CA LEU A 397 1.46 -15.19 -20.26
C LEU A 397 0.95 -14.25 -21.37
N ALA A 398 -0.15 -14.59 -22.05
CA ALA A 398 -0.76 -13.71 -23.05
C ALA A 398 -1.39 -12.47 -22.38
N ARG A 399 -1.83 -12.59 -21.12
CA ARG A 399 -2.39 -11.51 -20.29
C ARG A 399 -3.51 -10.75 -21.01
N GLN A 400 -4.39 -11.50 -21.68
CA GLN A 400 -5.52 -10.97 -22.43
C GLN A 400 -6.73 -10.76 -21.52
N VAL A 401 -7.24 -9.53 -21.48
CA VAL A 401 -8.49 -9.19 -20.78
C VAL A 401 -9.65 -9.96 -21.41
N GLY A 402 -10.56 -10.47 -20.57
CA GLY A 402 -11.72 -11.28 -20.95
C GLY A 402 -11.44 -12.78 -21.03
N SER A 403 -10.20 -13.20 -21.33
CA SER A 403 -9.83 -14.62 -21.38
C SER A 403 -8.96 -15.05 -20.19
N ASP A 404 -7.90 -14.28 -19.90
CA ASP A 404 -6.95 -14.59 -18.84
C ASP A 404 -7.37 -14.01 -17.49
N PHE A 405 -8.06 -12.87 -17.49
CA PHE A 405 -8.61 -12.17 -16.31
C PHE A 405 -9.63 -11.12 -16.79
N ILE A 406 -10.42 -10.55 -15.88
CA ILE A 406 -11.28 -9.39 -16.15
C ILE A 406 -10.75 -8.14 -15.45
N MET A 407 -11.02 -6.96 -16.00
CA MET A 407 -10.69 -5.72 -15.32
C MET A 407 -11.68 -5.46 -14.18
N PRO A 408 -11.24 -4.84 -13.06
CA PRO A 408 -12.15 -4.41 -12.00
C PRO A 408 -13.13 -3.36 -12.54
N THR A 409 -14.27 -3.17 -11.87
CA THR A 409 -15.15 -2.01 -12.10
C THR A 409 -14.59 -0.76 -11.39
N VAL A 410 -15.11 0.43 -11.70
CA VAL A 410 -14.72 1.68 -11.00
C VAL A 410 -15.01 1.57 -9.50
N ALA A 411 -16.19 1.06 -9.13
CA ALA A 411 -16.58 0.84 -7.74
C ALA A 411 -15.63 -0.12 -6.99
N GLN A 412 -15.16 -1.19 -7.64
CA GLN A 412 -14.16 -2.10 -7.05
C GLN A 412 -12.82 -1.39 -6.84
N LEU A 413 -12.37 -0.56 -7.79
CA LEU A 413 -11.13 0.21 -7.64
C LEU A 413 -11.22 1.24 -6.51
N ASP A 414 -12.33 1.97 -6.39
CA ASP A 414 -12.55 2.89 -5.27
C ASP A 414 -12.52 2.18 -3.92
N ALA A 415 -13.19 1.03 -3.84
CA ALA A 415 -13.23 0.25 -2.63
C ALA A 415 -11.83 -0.25 -2.25
N LEU A 416 -11.07 -0.79 -3.22
CA LEU A 416 -9.68 -1.23 -3.02
C LEU A 416 -8.75 -0.09 -2.58
N GLU A 417 -8.88 1.10 -3.18
CA GLU A 417 -8.14 2.28 -2.73
C GLU A 417 -8.54 2.70 -1.32
N ALA A 418 -9.84 2.68 -1.01
CA ALA A 418 -10.36 3.07 0.30
C ALA A 418 -9.82 2.14 1.39
N PHE A 419 -9.83 0.82 1.15
CA PHE A 419 -9.25 -0.13 2.08
C PHE A 419 -7.76 0.13 2.30
N GLN A 420 -6.95 0.16 1.23
CA GLN A 420 -5.50 0.35 1.36
C GLN A 420 -5.14 1.67 2.04
N LYS A 421 -5.75 2.79 1.64
CA LYS A 421 -5.56 4.12 2.27
C LYS A 421 -6.19 4.24 3.66
N SER A 422 -6.91 3.24 4.14
CA SER A 422 -7.45 3.19 5.51
C SER A 422 -6.60 2.37 6.49
N THR A 423 -5.55 1.69 6.00
CA THR A 423 -4.72 0.81 6.83
C THR A 423 -3.51 1.53 7.44
N GLY A 424 -3.07 1.05 8.60
CA GLY A 424 -1.90 1.58 9.31
C GLY A 424 -2.20 2.86 10.08
N ARG A 425 -1.13 3.59 10.43
CA ARG A 425 -1.19 4.85 11.19
C ARG A 425 -1.74 6.02 10.36
N GLN A 426 -2.23 7.04 11.05
CA GLN A 426 -2.83 8.25 10.45
C GLN A 426 -1.83 9.40 10.24
N ALA A 427 -0.69 9.35 10.92
CA ALA A 427 0.34 10.37 10.89
C ALA A 427 1.69 9.75 11.30
N ASP A 428 2.78 10.42 10.92
CA ASP A 428 4.11 10.05 11.41
C ASP A 428 4.30 10.38 12.89
N ILE A 429 5.24 9.68 13.53
CA ILE A 429 5.65 9.94 14.91
C ILE A 429 6.46 11.23 15.00
N LYS A 430 6.37 11.95 16.12
CA LYS A 430 7.20 13.14 16.35
C LYS A 430 8.54 12.76 16.99
N LEU A 431 9.64 12.88 16.27
CA LEU A 431 10.97 12.48 16.77
C LEU A 431 11.85 13.64 17.25
N ALA A 432 11.50 14.89 16.92
CA ALA A 432 12.27 16.07 17.30
C ALA A 432 11.38 17.25 17.76
N GLY A 433 11.98 18.16 18.53
CA GLY A 433 11.33 19.36 19.05
C GLY A 433 10.41 19.13 20.27
N PRO A 434 9.67 20.16 20.71
CA PRO A 434 8.79 20.07 21.88
C PRO A 434 7.71 18.98 21.73
N GLY A 435 7.60 18.08 22.70
CA GLY A 435 6.64 16.95 22.64
C GLY A 435 7.10 15.79 21.76
N ALA A 436 8.38 15.73 21.38
CA ALA A 436 8.96 14.56 20.73
C ALA A 436 8.87 13.32 21.63
N LEU A 437 8.73 12.16 21.00
CA LEU A 437 8.73 10.86 21.66
C LEU A 437 10.05 10.67 22.43
N SER A 438 9.93 10.31 23.70
CA SER A 438 11.06 10.14 24.62
C SER A 438 11.13 8.71 25.13
N PHE A 439 12.31 8.10 25.06
CA PHE A 439 12.52 6.70 25.35
C PHE A 439 13.21 6.49 26.70
N LYS A 440 12.78 5.46 27.44
CA LYS A 440 13.37 5.11 28.73
C LYS A 440 14.71 4.39 28.60
N ASN A 441 14.90 3.61 27.54
CA ASN A 441 16.13 2.88 27.30
C ASN A 441 17.20 3.82 26.71
N PRO A 442 18.36 4.01 27.38
CA PRO A 442 19.41 4.91 26.90
C PRO A 442 19.95 4.59 25.50
N THR A 443 20.02 3.31 25.13
CA THR A 443 20.47 2.86 23.80
C THR A 443 19.47 3.27 22.73
N VAL A 444 18.17 3.15 23.01
CA VAL A 444 17.09 3.54 22.10
C VAL A 444 17.06 5.07 21.95
N SER A 445 17.22 5.81 23.05
CA SER A 445 17.36 7.27 23.02
C SER A 445 18.57 7.72 22.19
N LEU A 446 19.73 7.06 22.35
CA LEU A 446 20.90 7.30 21.52
C LEU A 446 20.61 7.03 20.04
N GLY A 447 19.92 5.93 19.72
CA GLY A 447 19.51 5.60 18.34
C GLY A 447 18.67 6.70 17.70
N ARG A 448 17.67 7.22 18.41
CA ARG A 448 16.87 8.36 17.96
C ARG A 448 17.74 9.61 17.71
N ASP A 449 18.68 9.89 18.61
CA ASP A 449 19.54 11.07 18.51
C ASP A 449 20.48 10.97 17.29
N ILE A 450 21.02 9.78 17.01
CA ILE A 450 21.85 9.49 15.82
C ILE A 450 21.02 9.62 14.54
N PHE A 451 19.83 9.02 14.53
CA PHE A 451 18.88 9.10 13.42
C PHE A 451 18.56 10.56 13.04
N ASN A 452 18.35 11.39 14.07
CA ASN A 452 18.04 12.82 13.93
C ASN A 452 19.28 13.74 13.87
N ASN A 453 20.49 13.20 13.76
CA ASN A 453 21.69 14.01 13.63
C ASN A 453 22.03 14.22 12.13
N PRO A 454 21.82 15.43 11.57
CA PRO A 454 22.12 15.74 10.17
C PRO A 454 23.63 15.91 9.88
N GLY A 455 24.47 15.94 10.92
CA GLY A 455 25.88 16.30 10.81
C GLY A 455 26.10 17.81 10.63
N ALA A 456 27.38 18.19 10.54
CA ALA A 456 27.79 19.59 10.36
C ALA A 456 27.60 20.06 8.92
N GLY A 457 27.42 21.36 8.73
CA GLY A 457 27.57 22.01 7.42
C GLY A 457 26.31 22.08 6.56
N PHE A 458 25.16 21.59 7.03
CA PHE A 458 23.87 21.80 6.39
C PHE A 458 23.09 22.89 7.11
N PRO A 459 22.82 24.08 6.55
CA PRO A 459 21.93 25.06 7.16
C PRO A 459 20.51 24.48 7.39
N PRO A 460 19.84 24.74 8.53
CA PRO A 460 20.27 25.57 9.67
C PRO A 460 21.24 24.87 10.66
N PHE A 461 21.52 23.58 10.46
CA PHE A 461 22.33 22.68 11.29
C PHE A 461 23.86 22.87 11.15
N VAL A 462 24.32 24.11 11.01
CA VAL A 462 25.74 24.42 10.76
C VAL A 462 26.69 24.00 11.90
N ASN A 463 26.19 23.88 13.13
CA ASN A 463 26.98 23.57 14.32
C ASN A 463 26.79 22.14 14.86
N ASN A 464 26.07 21.26 14.16
CA ASN A 464 25.86 19.89 14.64
C ASN A 464 27.15 19.04 14.50
N PRO A 465 27.43 18.12 15.43
CA PRO A 465 28.62 17.28 15.34
C PRO A 465 28.50 16.25 14.22
N ASN A 466 29.57 16.04 13.46
CA ASN A 466 29.67 14.95 12.48
C ASN A 466 29.82 13.55 13.13
N VAL A 467 30.18 13.51 14.42
CA VAL A 467 30.23 12.25 15.18
C VAL A 467 28.81 11.74 15.35
N ALA A 468 28.59 10.45 15.09
CA ALA A 468 27.27 9.81 15.18
C ALA A 468 26.20 10.54 14.35
N ALA A 469 26.58 11.10 13.20
CA ALA A 469 25.66 11.73 12.25
C ALA A 469 25.03 10.66 11.35
N GLY A 470 23.88 10.13 11.78
CA GLY A 470 23.14 9.12 11.02
C GLY A 470 22.54 9.67 9.73
N ARG A 471 22.17 10.96 9.69
CA ARG A 471 21.61 11.64 8.51
C ARG A 471 20.31 11.02 7.97
N CYS A 472 19.74 10.04 8.65
CA CYS A 472 18.57 9.28 8.24
C CYS A 472 17.36 10.19 8.01
N LEU A 473 17.22 11.21 8.87
CA LEU A 473 16.14 12.19 8.82
C LEU A 473 16.03 12.96 7.50
N PHE A 474 17.08 13.03 6.67
CA PHE A 474 17.01 13.74 5.40
C PHE A 474 16.00 13.12 4.45
N CYS A 475 15.92 11.79 4.44
CA CYS A 475 15.01 11.04 3.57
C CYS A 475 13.86 10.40 4.38
N HIS A 476 14.12 10.06 5.64
CA HIS A 476 13.16 9.42 6.53
C HIS A 476 12.74 10.35 7.67
N PHE A 477 12.29 11.57 7.35
CA PHE A 477 11.91 12.54 8.37
C PHE A 477 10.83 11.98 9.30
N ASN A 478 11.04 12.08 10.62
CA ASN A 478 10.12 11.50 11.61
C ASN A 478 9.90 9.97 11.46
N ALA A 479 10.86 9.26 10.85
CA ALA A 479 10.76 7.85 10.46
C ALA A 479 9.64 7.56 9.44
N GLY A 480 9.09 8.59 8.79
CA GLY A 480 8.23 8.48 7.62
C GLY A 480 8.98 8.90 6.35
N ALA A 481 8.43 8.57 5.19
CA ALA A 481 9.05 8.71 3.88
C ALA A 481 9.20 10.15 3.36
N GLY A 482 9.12 11.14 4.24
CA GLY A 482 9.22 12.55 3.88
C GLY A 482 10.66 13.06 3.82
N ASP A 483 10.97 13.88 2.81
CA ASP A 483 12.25 14.57 2.71
C ASP A 483 12.31 15.84 3.57
N LEU A 484 13.37 15.97 4.38
CA LEU A 484 13.59 17.13 5.27
C LEU A 484 13.84 18.43 4.51
N VAL A 485 14.60 18.40 3.41
CA VAL A 485 14.96 19.59 2.64
C VAL A 485 13.70 20.25 2.08
N GLU A 486 12.77 19.45 1.56
CA GLU A 486 11.44 19.92 1.17
C GLU A 486 10.70 20.53 2.39
N ALA A 487 10.68 19.78 3.50
CA ALA A 487 9.99 20.16 4.73
C ALA A 487 10.50 21.47 5.37
N VAL A 488 11.81 21.74 5.28
CA VAL A 488 12.49 22.81 6.04
C VAL A 488 12.95 23.98 5.16
N LEU A 489 13.42 23.74 3.93
CA LEU A 489 14.15 24.74 3.13
C LEU A 489 13.32 25.38 2.00
N ILE A 490 12.29 24.70 1.49
CA ILE A 490 11.53 25.19 0.32
C ILE A 490 10.14 25.74 0.69
N GLY A 491 9.55 25.30 1.83
CA GLY A 491 8.17 25.69 2.16
C GLY A 491 7.72 25.55 3.62
N GLY A 492 8.63 25.40 4.58
CA GLY A 492 8.32 25.36 6.02
C GLY A 492 7.95 26.71 6.66
N SER A 493 7.42 27.67 5.90
CA SER A 493 6.96 28.98 6.39
C SER A 493 5.49 29.25 6.07
N SER A 494 4.66 28.21 6.05
CA SER A 494 3.23 28.42 6.28
C SER A 494 3.00 28.74 7.76
N PRO A 495 2.43 29.90 8.13
CA PRO A 495 2.02 30.19 9.51
C PRO A 495 0.84 29.32 9.97
N ASP A 496 0.31 28.45 9.11
CA ASP A 496 -0.74 27.48 9.42
C ASP A 496 -0.12 26.11 9.79
N PRO A 497 -0.22 25.67 11.07
CA PRO A 497 0.25 24.36 11.52
C PRO A 497 -0.41 23.18 10.79
N ALA A 498 -1.59 23.37 10.19
CA ALA A 498 -2.24 22.34 9.37
C ALA A 498 -1.56 22.17 8.00
N LEU A 499 -0.85 23.17 7.48
CA LEU A 499 -0.03 23.08 6.27
C LEU A 499 1.40 22.62 6.55
N ALA A 500 1.92 22.80 7.76
CA ALA A 500 3.27 22.35 8.15
C ALA A 500 3.43 20.82 8.15
N THR A 501 2.34 20.05 8.16
CA THR A 501 2.34 18.58 8.00
C THR A 501 2.25 18.13 6.53
N ASN A 502 1.96 19.05 5.61
CA ASN A 502 1.75 18.79 4.18
C ASN A 502 2.94 19.21 3.30
N VAL A 503 4.10 19.48 3.89
CA VAL A 503 5.34 19.85 3.18
C VAL A 503 6.37 18.72 3.18
N ASN A 504 6.02 17.57 3.78
CA ASN A 504 6.81 16.34 3.67
C ASN A 504 6.33 15.61 2.42
N ALA A 505 7.11 15.68 1.36
CA ALA A 505 6.88 14.91 0.16
C ALA A 505 7.92 13.80 0.06
N ASN A 506 7.55 12.70 -0.59
CA ASN A 506 8.41 11.55 -0.82
C ASN A 506 9.31 11.80 -2.02
N ALA A 507 10.58 11.47 -1.91
CA ALA A 507 11.59 11.63 -2.95
C ALA A 507 12.21 10.28 -3.32
N ASN A 508 12.66 10.15 -4.56
CA ASN A 508 13.44 9.01 -4.98
C ASN A 508 14.93 9.23 -4.82
N PHE A 509 15.66 8.19 -4.42
CA PHE A 509 17.11 8.21 -4.31
C PHE A 509 17.75 6.95 -4.89
N ASP A 510 18.90 7.11 -5.54
CA ASP A 510 19.82 6.00 -5.77
C ASP A 510 20.77 5.92 -4.57
N THR A 511 20.52 4.91 -3.73
CA THR A 511 21.30 4.62 -2.52
C THR A 511 22.41 3.59 -2.77
N GLY A 512 22.57 3.10 -4.00
CA GLY A 512 23.59 2.11 -4.35
C GLY A 512 23.26 0.67 -3.93
N VAL A 513 22.00 0.34 -3.65
CA VAL A 513 21.59 -1.05 -3.30
C VAL A 513 21.93 -2.02 -4.43
N GLU A 514 21.64 -1.66 -5.68
CA GLU A 514 21.98 -2.49 -6.85
C GLU A 514 23.50 -2.66 -7.05
N ALA A 515 24.31 -1.76 -6.49
CA ALA A 515 25.76 -1.82 -6.53
C ALA A 515 26.38 -2.61 -5.35
N GLN A 516 25.57 -3.30 -4.54
CA GLN A 516 26.09 -4.18 -3.49
C GLN A 516 26.82 -5.39 -4.09
N PRO A 517 27.98 -5.77 -3.55
CA PRO A 517 28.67 -6.99 -3.99
C PRO A 517 27.92 -8.23 -3.47
N ALA A 518 27.94 -9.32 -4.26
CA ALA A 518 27.47 -10.64 -3.86
C ALA A 518 26.03 -10.64 -3.32
N GLN A 519 25.10 -10.01 -4.05
CA GLN A 519 23.70 -9.99 -3.68
C GLN A 519 23.13 -11.43 -3.55
N PRO A 520 22.27 -11.71 -2.55
CA PRO A 520 21.74 -13.06 -2.35
C PRO A 520 21.06 -13.66 -3.58
N ALA A 521 20.31 -12.87 -4.34
CA ALA A 521 19.66 -13.32 -5.56
C ALA A 521 20.67 -13.81 -6.61
N ASP A 522 21.75 -13.03 -6.82
CA ASP A 522 22.83 -13.32 -7.77
C ASP A 522 23.67 -14.55 -7.41
N LEU A 523 23.67 -14.94 -6.13
CA LEU A 523 24.32 -16.16 -5.64
C LEU A 523 23.46 -17.41 -5.87
N LEU A 524 22.13 -17.25 -5.96
CA LEU A 524 21.18 -18.35 -6.19
C LEU A 524 20.90 -18.56 -7.68
N VAL A 525 20.78 -17.46 -8.42
CA VAL A 525 20.53 -17.41 -9.86
C VAL A 525 21.61 -16.53 -10.46
N PRO A 526 22.38 -17.00 -11.45
CA PRO A 526 23.44 -16.20 -12.04
C PRO A 526 22.96 -14.81 -12.51
N PRO A 527 23.76 -13.72 -12.37
CA PRO A 527 23.32 -12.36 -12.71
C PRO A 527 22.84 -12.17 -14.15
N ASN A 528 23.35 -12.96 -15.11
CA ASN A 528 22.86 -12.94 -16.49
C ASN A 528 21.43 -13.52 -16.65
N GLN A 529 20.85 -14.03 -15.56
CA GLN A 529 19.50 -14.55 -15.42
C GLN A 529 18.72 -13.83 -14.30
N ASN A 530 19.29 -12.75 -13.74
CA ASN A 530 18.67 -11.86 -12.76
C ASN A 530 19.09 -10.42 -13.09
N PRO A 531 18.44 -9.77 -14.08
CA PRO A 531 18.78 -8.41 -14.49
C PRO A 531 18.63 -7.42 -13.31
N PRO A 532 19.54 -6.43 -13.20
CA PRO A 532 19.45 -5.40 -12.17
C PRO A 532 18.21 -4.52 -12.36
N ASP A 533 17.70 -4.00 -11.26
CA ASP A 533 16.52 -3.14 -11.26
C ASP A 533 16.89 -1.69 -11.58
N GLY A 534 16.35 -1.15 -12.68
CA GLY A 534 16.66 0.19 -13.14
C GLY A 534 15.96 1.32 -12.37
N GLY A 535 14.99 1.02 -11.50
CA GLY A 535 14.32 2.04 -10.69
C GLY A 535 13.29 2.87 -11.46
N PHE A 536 13.30 4.19 -11.28
CA PHE A 536 12.27 5.09 -11.79
C PHE A 536 12.43 5.50 -13.24
N GLY A 537 11.31 5.50 -13.96
CA GLY A 537 11.20 6.05 -15.31
C GLY A 537 11.74 5.11 -16.39
N THR A 538 11.98 5.65 -17.58
CA THR A 538 12.14 4.83 -18.79
C THR A 538 13.46 5.02 -19.53
N THR A 539 14.46 5.56 -18.84
CA THR A 539 15.81 5.74 -19.39
C THR A 539 16.45 4.36 -19.60
N PRO A 540 16.96 4.02 -20.80
CA PRO A 540 17.61 2.72 -21.01
C PRO A 540 18.83 2.53 -20.11
N GLY A 541 18.90 1.39 -19.42
CA GLY A 541 20.01 1.00 -18.55
C GLY A 541 20.39 -0.48 -18.70
N PRO A 542 21.42 -0.97 -17.99
CA PRO A 542 21.69 -2.40 -17.90
C PRO A 542 20.47 -3.11 -17.28
N GLY A 543 19.97 -4.17 -17.91
CA GLY A 543 18.88 -4.99 -17.37
C GLY A 543 17.45 -4.49 -17.62
N GLY A 544 17.26 -3.24 -18.06
CA GLY A 544 15.92 -2.66 -18.17
C GLY A 544 15.89 -1.16 -18.39
N PHE A 545 14.87 -0.50 -17.85
CA PHE A 545 14.76 0.94 -17.83
C PHE A 545 14.81 1.52 -16.42
N GLY A 546 15.23 2.78 -16.34
CA GLY A 546 15.15 3.62 -15.16
C GLY A 546 16.43 4.43 -14.94
N ASN A 547 16.37 5.35 -13.99
CA ASN A 547 17.47 6.26 -13.63
C ASN A 547 18.26 5.82 -12.37
N GLY A 548 18.01 4.61 -11.87
CA GLY A 548 18.60 4.04 -10.66
C GLY A 548 17.96 4.49 -9.35
N THR A 549 16.99 5.40 -9.37
CA THR A 549 16.39 5.93 -8.15
C THR A 549 15.12 5.18 -7.75
N PHE A 550 14.95 5.00 -6.43
CA PHE A 550 13.82 4.31 -5.82
C PHE A 550 13.14 5.18 -4.78
N ASN A 551 11.84 4.99 -4.63
CA ASN A 551 10.96 5.65 -3.67
C ASN A 551 11.37 5.34 -2.23
N THR A 552 11.31 6.34 -1.37
CA THR A 552 11.71 6.19 0.03
C THR A 552 10.60 5.46 0.81
N PRO A 553 10.88 4.35 1.52
CA PRO A 553 9.87 3.68 2.34
C PRO A 553 9.72 4.34 3.73
N VAL A 554 8.56 4.12 4.36
CA VAL A 554 8.35 4.46 5.77
C VAL A 554 9.13 3.48 6.67
N LEU A 555 9.59 3.96 7.83
CA LEU A 555 10.44 3.17 8.74
C LEU A 555 9.77 2.81 10.07
N VAL A 556 8.58 3.34 10.36
CA VAL A 556 7.85 3.01 11.60
C VAL A 556 7.50 1.52 11.63
N GLU A 557 7.11 0.95 10.51
CA GLU A 557 6.71 -0.45 10.33
C GLU A 557 7.86 -1.35 9.83
N ALA A 558 9.11 -0.88 9.84
CA ALA A 558 10.19 -1.59 9.12
C ALA A 558 10.67 -2.87 9.82
N ALA A 559 10.67 -2.92 11.16
CA ALA A 559 11.40 -3.97 11.88
C ALA A 559 10.72 -5.36 11.84
N ASP A 560 9.45 -5.44 11.41
CA ASP A 560 8.63 -6.65 11.19
C ASP A 560 8.19 -6.81 9.72
N THR A 561 8.80 -6.07 8.78
CA THR A 561 8.49 -6.13 7.34
C THR A 561 9.73 -6.39 6.48
N GLY A 562 10.78 -6.94 7.11
CA GLY A 562 11.94 -7.44 6.38
C GLY A 562 11.60 -8.65 5.50
N PRO A 563 12.50 -9.08 4.59
CA PRO A 563 13.82 -8.52 4.33
C PRO A 563 13.79 -7.10 3.72
N PHE A 564 14.95 -6.45 3.66
CA PHE A 564 15.07 -5.01 3.40
C PHE A 564 15.54 -4.68 1.98
N PHE A 565 15.23 -3.43 1.60
CA PHE A 565 15.39 -2.84 0.26
C PHE A 565 14.44 -3.43 -0.79
N HIS A 566 14.40 -2.81 -1.98
CA HIS A 566 13.48 -3.21 -3.03
C HIS A 566 13.70 -4.64 -3.53
N ASN A 567 14.86 -5.23 -3.26
CA ASN A 567 15.28 -6.54 -3.74
C ASN A 567 15.61 -7.54 -2.61
N ASN A 568 15.15 -7.30 -1.38
CA ASN A 568 15.34 -8.20 -0.23
C ASN A 568 16.79 -8.64 0.00
N SER A 569 17.76 -7.78 -0.35
CA SER A 569 19.19 -8.11 -0.31
C SER A 569 19.76 -8.22 1.10
N ILE A 570 19.08 -7.65 2.11
CA ILE A 570 19.52 -7.71 3.51
C ILE A 570 18.39 -8.21 4.41
N GLU A 571 18.67 -9.20 5.24
CA GLU A 571 17.66 -9.88 6.08
C GLU A 571 17.32 -9.13 7.38
N THR A 572 18.29 -8.48 8.02
CA THR A 572 18.12 -7.90 9.37
C THR A 572 18.13 -6.37 9.36
N ILE A 573 17.38 -5.77 10.28
CA ILE A 573 17.32 -4.30 10.41
C ILE A 573 18.69 -3.73 10.79
N GLU A 574 19.49 -4.45 11.58
CA GLU A 574 20.88 -4.08 11.88
C GLU A 574 21.75 -4.08 10.61
N GLY A 575 21.55 -5.07 9.74
CA GLY A 575 22.22 -5.13 8.44
C GLY A 575 21.79 -3.97 7.53
N ALA A 576 20.50 -3.64 7.52
CA ALA A 576 19.95 -2.55 6.72
C ALA A 576 20.48 -1.18 7.19
N VAL A 577 20.62 -0.97 8.50
CA VAL A 577 21.31 0.21 9.05
C VAL A 577 22.80 0.19 8.68
N ALA A 578 23.47 -0.96 8.78
CA ALA A 578 24.89 -1.09 8.45
C ALA A 578 25.20 -0.85 6.97
N PHE A 579 24.24 -1.10 6.06
CA PHE A 579 24.39 -0.81 4.63
C PHE A 579 24.76 0.65 4.36
N TYR A 580 24.23 1.60 5.13
CA TYR A 580 24.52 3.02 4.94
C TYR A 580 25.99 3.39 5.26
N ASN A 581 26.74 2.54 5.96
CA ASN A 581 28.19 2.68 6.11
C ASN A 581 28.99 2.14 4.92
N SER A 582 28.36 1.40 4.01
CA SER A 582 29.05 0.68 2.95
C SER A 582 29.67 1.61 1.91
N ASN A 583 30.62 1.07 1.13
CA ASN A 583 31.13 1.74 -0.06
C ASN A 583 30.04 1.92 -1.13
N SER A 584 29.10 0.97 -1.24
CA SER A 584 28.01 1.05 -2.21
C SER A 584 27.14 2.28 -1.93
N PHE A 585 26.74 2.50 -0.68
CA PHE A 585 26.02 3.73 -0.30
C PHE A 585 26.89 4.97 -0.42
N ASN A 586 28.08 5.02 0.20
CA ASN A 586 28.86 6.25 0.26
C ASN A 586 29.39 6.71 -1.11
N ASN A 587 29.46 5.82 -2.11
CA ASN A 587 29.80 6.16 -3.50
C ASN A 587 28.57 6.31 -4.42
N SER A 588 27.36 6.04 -3.92
CA SER A 588 26.12 6.29 -4.66
C SER A 588 25.92 7.79 -4.93
N PRO A 589 25.06 8.17 -5.88
CA PRO A 589 24.74 9.57 -6.14
C PRO A 589 24.31 10.33 -4.88
N ILE A 590 23.42 9.75 -4.05
CA ILE A 590 22.97 10.43 -2.82
C ILE A 590 24.04 10.41 -1.72
N GLY A 591 24.80 9.32 -1.58
CA GLY A 591 25.88 9.23 -0.60
C GLY A 591 26.99 10.24 -0.86
N ALA A 592 27.34 10.46 -2.13
CA ALA A 592 28.30 11.47 -2.55
C ALA A 592 27.81 12.91 -2.31
N ALA A 593 26.49 13.13 -2.34
CA ALA A 593 25.88 14.42 -2.04
C ALA A 593 25.85 14.74 -0.53
N LEU A 594 26.04 13.75 0.35
CA LEU A 594 26.13 13.94 1.81
C LEU A 594 27.58 14.22 2.24
N PRO A 595 27.93 15.44 2.71
CA PRO A 595 29.30 15.79 3.07
C PRO A 595 29.89 14.88 4.15
N GLY A 596 30.88 14.06 3.78
CA GLY A 596 31.53 13.10 4.69
C GLY A 596 30.85 11.73 4.78
N GLY A 597 29.73 11.52 4.09
CA GLY A 597 28.98 10.27 4.07
C GLY A 597 28.34 9.90 5.42
N ILE A 598 27.89 8.65 5.53
CA ILE A 598 27.45 8.04 6.79
C ILE A 598 28.54 7.09 7.29
N ARG A 599 28.93 7.26 8.56
CA ARG A 599 29.98 6.48 9.23
C ARG A 599 29.60 6.28 10.68
N LEU A 600 28.92 5.18 10.95
CA LEU A 600 28.49 4.79 12.29
C LEU A 600 29.40 3.69 12.87
N GLU A 601 29.76 3.79 14.14
CA GLU A 601 30.42 2.68 14.85
C GLU A 601 29.46 1.51 15.05
N ALA A 602 29.97 0.30 15.31
CA ALA A 602 29.13 -0.89 15.48
C ALA A 602 28.05 -0.72 16.58
N THR A 603 28.39 -0.03 17.67
CA THR A 603 27.44 0.28 18.76
C THR A 603 26.39 1.32 18.36
N GLU A 604 26.72 2.22 17.44
CA GLU A 604 25.81 3.24 16.91
C GLU A 604 24.79 2.60 15.95
N ILE A 605 25.23 1.66 15.11
CA ILE A 605 24.36 0.84 14.26
C ILE A 605 23.32 0.11 15.11
N VAL A 606 23.77 -0.58 16.17
CA VAL A 606 22.87 -1.29 17.09
C VAL A 606 21.91 -0.32 17.79
N ALA A 607 22.35 0.88 18.15
CA ALA A 607 21.48 1.88 18.76
C ALA A 607 20.35 2.33 17.81
N VAL A 608 20.67 2.64 16.55
CA VAL A 608 19.67 3.02 15.54
C VAL A 608 18.71 1.86 15.26
N ALA A 609 19.21 0.64 15.10
CA ALA A 609 18.37 -0.55 14.93
C ALA A 609 17.43 -0.77 16.13
N ALA A 610 17.93 -0.61 17.37
CA ALA A 610 17.11 -0.69 18.58
C ALA A 610 16.03 0.39 18.62
N PHE A 611 16.34 1.60 18.14
CA PHE A 611 15.35 2.67 17.97
C PHE A 611 14.23 2.27 16.99
N LEU A 612 14.58 1.77 15.80
CA LEU A 612 13.61 1.33 14.79
C LEU A 612 12.72 0.18 15.30
N ARG A 613 13.31 -0.80 16.01
CA ARG A 613 12.55 -1.88 16.66
C ARG A 613 11.53 -1.35 17.68
N VAL A 614 11.92 -0.39 18.52
CA VAL A 614 11.01 0.15 19.54
C VAL A 614 9.87 0.95 18.95
N ILE A 615 10.10 1.77 17.92
CA ILE A 615 8.98 2.51 17.28
C ILE A 615 8.01 1.58 16.54
N ASN A 616 8.52 0.50 15.95
CA ASN A 616 7.69 -0.53 15.33
C ASN A 616 6.83 -1.26 16.37
N SER A 617 7.43 -1.76 17.45
CA SER A 617 6.67 -2.39 18.53
C SER A 617 5.63 -1.45 19.18
N LEU A 618 5.91 -0.14 19.25
CA LEU A 618 4.92 0.84 19.72
C LEU A 618 3.74 0.99 18.77
N GLU A 619 3.98 0.93 17.45
CA GLU A 619 2.95 0.95 16.43
C GLU A 619 2.13 -0.35 16.45
N ASN A 620 2.77 -1.50 16.56
CA ASN A 620 2.05 -2.77 16.70
C ASN A 620 1.15 -2.79 17.93
N ILE A 621 1.65 -2.31 19.08
CA ILE A 621 0.84 -2.18 20.31
C ILE A 621 -0.35 -1.25 20.08
N ARG A 622 -0.16 -0.11 19.38
CA ARG A 622 -1.24 0.83 19.06
C ARG A 622 -2.30 0.16 18.18
N SER A 623 -1.87 -0.51 17.10
CA SER A 623 -2.73 -1.24 16.17
C SER A 623 -3.53 -2.35 16.88
N SER A 624 -2.85 -3.15 17.71
CA SER A 624 -3.46 -4.20 18.52
C SER A 624 -4.57 -3.68 19.45
N VAL A 625 -4.33 -2.56 20.14
CA VAL A 625 -5.32 -1.91 21.03
C VAL A 625 -6.50 -1.33 20.25
N ASP A 626 -6.26 -0.79 19.05
CA ASP A 626 -7.33 -0.31 18.18
C ASP A 626 -8.27 -1.45 17.74
N LEU A 627 -7.69 -2.55 17.24
CA LEU A 627 -8.41 -3.77 16.84
C LEU A 627 -9.26 -4.33 18.00
N GLU A 628 -8.72 -4.36 19.22
CA GLU A 628 -9.45 -4.78 20.42
C GLU A 628 -10.62 -3.88 20.78
N ASN A 629 -10.45 -2.56 20.67
CA ASN A 629 -11.54 -1.62 20.94
C ASN A 629 -12.66 -1.79 19.92
N ARG A 630 -12.33 -2.06 18.66
CA ARG A 630 -13.33 -2.44 17.64
C ARG A 630 -13.95 -3.80 17.94
N ALA A 631 -13.17 -4.80 18.38
CA ALA A 631 -13.68 -6.11 18.78
C ALA A 631 -14.67 -6.05 19.97
N LYS A 632 -14.48 -5.10 20.90
CA LYS A 632 -15.43 -4.85 22.00
C LYS A 632 -16.78 -4.33 21.50
N ASN A 633 -16.75 -3.50 20.46
CA ASN A 633 -17.93 -2.93 19.83
C ASN A 633 -18.51 -3.82 18.73
N ALA A 634 -17.81 -4.91 18.41
CA ALA A 634 -18.24 -5.85 17.39
C ALA A 634 -19.68 -6.29 17.60
N VAL A 635 -20.35 -6.33 16.48
CA VAL A 635 -21.77 -6.57 16.29
C VAL A 635 -22.17 -8.03 16.52
N ASN A 636 -21.26 -8.97 16.25
CA ASN A 636 -21.43 -10.39 16.45
C ASN A 636 -20.08 -11.01 16.85
N PHE A 637 -20.12 -12.29 17.23
CA PHE A 637 -18.93 -12.97 17.73
C PHE A 637 -17.89 -13.19 16.63
N SER A 638 -18.28 -13.58 15.42
CA SER A 638 -17.37 -13.79 14.29
C SER A 638 -16.54 -12.54 13.98
N GLN A 639 -17.17 -11.36 14.01
CA GLN A 639 -16.49 -10.09 13.76
C GLN A 639 -15.47 -9.79 14.87
N ALA A 640 -15.85 -10.07 16.13
CA ALA A 640 -14.92 -9.94 17.25
C ALA A 640 -13.73 -10.89 17.10
N GLN A 641 -13.96 -12.14 16.67
CA GLN A 641 -12.91 -13.13 16.48
C GLN A 641 -11.93 -12.72 15.38
N GLU A 642 -12.44 -12.24 14.25
CA GLU A 642 -11.62 -11.73 13.15
C GLU A 642 -10.67 -10.61 13.62
N LEU A 643 -11.21 -9.60 14.31
CA LEU A 643 -10.41 -8.48 14.82
C LEU A 643 -9.42 -8.92 15.90
N LEU A 644 -9.78 -9.88 16.75
CA LEU A 644 -8.88 -10.44 17.77
C LEU A 644 -7.74 -11.25 17.16
N LYS A 645 -7.95 -11.98 16.05
CA LYS A 645 -6.87 -12.67 15.33
C LYS A 645 -5.82 -11.69 14.82
N LEU A 646 -6.26 -10.60 14.20
CA LEU A 646 -5.36 -9.52 13.76
C LEU A 646 -4.65 -8.86 14.95
N SER A 647 -5.36 -8.64 16.06
CA SER A 647 -4.78 -8.05 17.27
C SER A 647 -3.70 -8.92 17.90
N ILE A 648 -3.87 -10.25 17.86
CA ILE A 648 -2.88 -11.22 18.34
C ILE A 648 -1.64 -11.22 17.43
N ALA A 649 -1.83 -11.19 16.10
CA ALA A 649 -0.70 -11.10 15.16
C ALA A 649 0.20 -9.88 15.45
N GLU A 650 -0.41 -8.70 15.64
CA GLU A 650 0.31 -7.49 16.04
C GLU A 650 1.09 -7.63 17.35
N LEU A 651 0.54 -8.34 18.34
CA LEU A 651 1.28 -8.57 19.59
C LEU A 651 2.44 -9.54 19.42
N ASP A 652 2.25 -10.59 18.63
CA ASP A 652 3.29 -11.56 18.35
C ASP A 652 4.47 -10.86 17.64
N ASP A 653 4.19 -9.98 16.67
CA ASP A 653 5.18 -9.14 16.01
C ASP A 653 5.90 -8.22 16.99
N ALA A 654 5.16 -7.49 17.84
CA ALA A 654 5.75 -6.61 18.84
C ALA A 654 6.70 -7.37 19.80
N ILE A 655 6.32 -8.58 20.21
CA ILE A 655 7.14 -9.42 21.09
C ILE A 655 8.39 -9.91 20.36
N GLU A 656 8.25 -10.36 19.12
CA GLU A 656 9.34 -10.85 18.30
C GLU A 656 10.37 -9.75 17.99
N VAL A 657 9.90 -8.58 17.57
CA VAL A 657 10.74 -7.41 17.27
C VAL A 657 11.58 -7.01 18.50
N LEU A 658 10.99 -7.03 19.70
CA LEU A 658 11.69 -6.77 20.95
C LEU A 658 12.65 -7.89 21.36
N ASP A 659 12.28 -9.17 21.18
CA ASP A 659 13.16 -10.33 21.48
C ASP A 659 14.41 -10.31 20.60
N CYS A 660 14.23 -10.07 19.29
CA CYS A 660 15.31 -9.98 18.31
C CYS A 660 16.32 -8.88 18.64
N GLY A 661 15.88 -7.76 19.22
CA GLY A 661 16.77 -6.70 19.71
C GLY A 661 17.30 -6.90 21.14
N GLY A 662 16.76 -7.87 21.90
CA GLY A 662 17.04 -8.00 23.33
C GLY A 662 16.55 -6.82 24.17
N LEU A 663 15.41 -6.22 23.79
CA LEU A 663 14.94 -4.93 24.31
C LEU A 663 13.73 -5.08 25.25
N HIS A 664 13.71 -4.28 26.32
CA HIS A 664 12.54 -4.13 27.22
C HIS A 664 11.93 -5.47 27.72
N PRO A 665 12.67 -6.32 28.45
CA PRO A 665 12.17 -7.62 28.92
C PRO A 665 10.89 -7.50 29.78
N GLU A 666 10.76 -6.45 30.58
CA GLU A 666 9.55 -6.17 31.37
C GLU A 666 8.34 -5.76 30.52
N ALA A 667 8.56 -5.18 29.34
CA ALA A 667 7.49 -4.93 28.38
C ALA A 667 7.09 -6.24 27.71
N GLN A 668 8.06 -7.05 27.26
CA GLN A 668 7.81 -8.35 26.64
C GLN A 668 6.97 -9.28 27.55
N LEU A 669 7.28 -9.34 28.85
CA LEU A 669 6.50 -10.14 29.80
C LEU A 669 5.03 -9.68 29.87
N LYS A 670 4.78 -8.36 29.86
CA LYS A 670 3.42 -7.80 29.87
C LYS A 670 2.69 -8.09 28.56
N LEU A 671 3.38 -7.99 27.42
CA LEU A 671 2.82 -8.31 26.11
C LEU A 671 2.47 -9.81 25.99
N LEU A 672 3.33 -10.71 26.49
CA LEU A 672 3.04 -12.15 26.55
C LEU A 672 1.79 -12.44 27.41
N GLN A 673 1.61 -11.74 28.51
CA GLN A 673 0.40 -11.85 29.33
C GLN A 673 -0.84 -11.31 28.60
N ALA A 674 -0.70 -10.20 27.88
CA ALA A 674 -1.78 -9.64 27.06
C ALA A 674 -2.19 -10.61 25.94
N ALA A 675 -1.24 -11.19 25.21
CA ALA A 675 -1.50 -12.17 24.16
C ALA A 675 -2.23 -13.42 24.69
N ALA A 676 -1.88 -13.88 25.89
CA ALA A 676 -2.60 -14.97 26.54
C ALA A 676 -4.06 -14.60 26.85
N LEU A 677 -4.33 -13.37 27.28
CA LEU A 677 -5.70 -12.89 27.51
C LEU A 677 -6.47 -12.75 26.18
N ASP A 678 -5.83 -12.28 25.12
CA ASP A 678 -6.46 -12.17 23.80
C ASP A 678 -6.83 -13.53 23.22
N ALA A 679 -5.98 -14.54 23.40
CA ALA A 679 -6.31 -15.91 23.04
C ALA A 679 -7.54 -16.45 23.81
N VAL A 680 -7.72 -16.08 25.08
CA VAL A 680 -8.93 -16.41 25.84
C VAL A 680 -10.14 -15.61 25.33
N ALA A 681 -9.97 -14.32 25.05
CA ALA A 681 -11.03 -13.47 24.50
C ALA A 681 -11.53 -13.99 23.14
N LEU A 682 -10.62 -14.48 22.30
CA LEU A 682 -10.89 -15.03 20.96
C LEU A 682 -11.88 -16.20 20.98
N VAL A 683 -11.86 -17.02 22.03
CA VAL A 683 -12.78 -18.17 22.18
C VAL A 683 -13.99 -17.86 23.09
N THR A 684 -14.09 -16.64 23.62
CA THR A 684 -15.16 -16.24 24.55
C THR A 684 -16.36 -15.64 23.81
N SER A 685 -17.41 -16.44 23.60
CA SER A 685 -18.63 -16.01 22.90
C SER A 685 -19.43 -14.94 23.66
N ASN A 686 -19.47 -15.01 25.00
CA ASN A 686 -20.16 -14.03 25.84
C ASN A 686 -19.48 -12.64 25.75
N LYS A 687 -20.17 -11.68 25.13
CA LYS A 687 -19.65 -10.32 24.88
C LYS A 687 -19.19 -9.60 26.15
N THR A 688 -19.93 -9.69 27.25
CA THR A 688 -19.56 -9.01 28.51
C THR A 688 -18.27 -9.57 29.10
N ILE A 689 -18.14 -10.90 29.13
CA ILE A 689 -16.93 -11.58 29.65
C ILE A 689 -15.75 -11.30 28.72
N ARG A 690 -15.93 -11.45 27.40
CA ARG A 690 -14.90 -11.14 26.40
C ARG A 690 -14.40 -9.71 26.55
N ASN A 691 -15.29 -8.73 26.64
CA ASN A 691 -14.92 -7.33 26.78
C ASN A 691 -14.17 -7.05 28.09
N ALA A 692 -14.50 -7.75 29.18
CA ALA A 692 -13.77 -7.63 30.44
C ALA A 692 -12.34 -8.20 30.34
N ILE A 693 -12.14 -9.26 29.56
CA ILE A 693 -10.81 -9.84 29.28
C ILE A 693 -10.00 -8.89 28.39
N ILE A 694 -10.60 -8.40 27.30
CA ILE A 694 -9.96 -7.42 26.40
C ILE A 694 -9.50 -6.18 27.19
N ASN A 695 -10.31 -5.67 28.12
CA ASN A 695 -9.89 -4.52 28.94
C ASN A 695 -8.64 -4.82 29.80
N GLN A 696 -8.45 -6.07 30.25
CA GLN A 696 -7.25 -6.47 30.98
C GLN A 696 -6.03 -6.57 30.05
N ALA A 697 -6.21 -7.11 28.84
CA ALA A 697 -5.17 -7.17 27.82
C ALA A 697 -4.71 -5.76 27.41
N ILE A 698 -5.65 -4.85 27.11
CA ILE A 698 -5.37 -3.43 26.83
C ILE A 698 -4.58 -2.77 27.99
N ALA A 699 -4.95 -3.04 29.25
CA ALA A 699 -4.23 -2.48 30.39
C ALA A 699 -2.77 -2.93 30.45
N LEU A 700 -2.50 -4.20 30.16
CA LEU A 700 -1.14 -4.74 30.09
C LEU A 700 -0.35 -4.15 28.92
N LYS A 701 -0.97 -3.99 27.74
CA LYS A 701 -0.36 -3.34 26.56
C LYS A 701 0.03 -1.89 26.84
N ASN A 702 -0.87 -1.13 27.46
CA ASN A 702 -0.57 0.24 27.89
C ASN A 702 0.55 0.28 28.93
N SER A 703 0.56 -0.67 29.89
CA SER A 703 1.64 -0.77 30.85
C SER A 703 2.98 -1.14 30.19
N ALA A 704 2.98 -2.02 29.18
CA ALA A 704 4.17 -2.37 28.40
C ALA A 704 4.71 -1.15 27.63
N LYS A 705 3.84 -0.39 26.98
CA LYS A 705 4.18 0.90 26.36
C LYS A 705 4.84 1.85 27.36
N SER A 706 4.30 1.97 28.57
CA SER A 706 4.89 2.78 29.64
C SER A 706 6.27 2.28 30.10
N GLU A 707 6.69 1.04 29.84
CA GLU A 707 8.07 0.59 30.09
C GLU A 707 9.05 1.05 29.00
N MET A 708 8.54 1.45 27.84
CA MET A 708 9.36 1.80 26.67
C MET A 708 9.60 3.32 26.57
N ILE A 709 8.58 4.12 26.92
CA ILE A 709 8.57 5.58 26.74
C ILE A 709 8.20 6.33 28.03
N HIS A 710 8.56 7.62 28.08
CA HIS A 710 8.29 8.51 29.22
C HIS A 710 6.90 9.13 29.22
#